data_AF-K9DVP0-F1
#
_entry.id   AF-K9DVP0-F1
#
_cell.length_a   1.000
_cell.length_b   1.000
_cell.length_c   1.000
_cell.angle_alpha   90.00
_cell.angle_beta   90.00
_cell.angle_gamma   90.00
#
_symmetry.space_group_name_H-M   'P 1'
#
loop_
_entity.id
_entity.type
_entity.pdbx_description
1 polymer ?
#
loop_
_entity_poly.entity_id
_entity_poly.type
_entity_poly.pdbx_seq_one_letter_code
_entity_poly.pdbx_strand_id
1 'polypeptide(L)'
;MKFRLSKTFLVSLLLGVAGTYVQAGELYPWQLTRDSLLLFEGTTYRYTVDTAENEGLVSTLPSVAELKEQLVRSCSGVFRLFTSKGQEKTKGMPASGDYLQETAKKRLPIGVRKGALPPMVELDRSAFTVKTAGTLTLDFYAGQRGPMTTVTIRIPEGIDVTLDNTTVNIIGRGEVLLRDLPKQSIGRTGTNYSYKKVGDVEIRREEKKGTLLLFKDLDFRPSNGPDIHLCFRGVVVPAIGNYTFEANYVTSQPEQLHSPVATATLEGVTTVADLTRNTLRAFTYKKDWDLSFCSFHWTAPCNAESVTLLQSEDKGKTWIPVRVEILPDDDFTTAGRLQPNQLYAFKLLVKGGDNPGESNVVWFYSGLQDIKATGVKGDGLVDDTEAINKAIQEMNELGGGILRFTAGTYNVRTVHLLSNVWLHLDADAVIQGLPGGDAPETTWFSDRAYRSGLSPTDPRPYADPENYLTKQDVGHTFFRNAMFFGERIDNVKIVGTGRITGNGSLVTSDKVMNNAPDKRCDKMFSLKLCTNIEIGGWDISKDMWYDPQKDEPYYIESDNQKNYDVGNMLHIDQGGHFVLLATGTDGIHVHDTYFAKHHTKNARDIYDFMACNDVTVTNIYSRVSSDDIVKPGSDCSLGFTRPARNYMVRNIVGDTNCNLFQIGSETADDIQDLYVDNIYVLGANKAGFSISTNDGGHIKNVYLNSGKTGTIHSRSVMHRTRAPFFISISNRGRVLGADVASFTFTENGSVRKELLVTNSDIGQVENIVICGVDIDEVYGGSSFRGDRWKAYDGSQNEATPIIAGFKLPDTEVVEGGLTFCLPNGQHTGYIKNVQFHDVNLLVKGGHPTEDAEAYPPEIGVGRYNVGDLKIQPSFGFWARHVKGFVLDNCKIDAEQKDGRYAVVLDDVIGAEIKNLQVKEGVTDKEHVKTFRSKDVVIK
;
A
#
# COMPACT_ATOMS: atom_id res chain seq x y z
N MET A 1 -13.52 -30.96 25.01
CA MET A 1 -12.67 -31.00 26.21
C MET A 1 -12.10 -29.60 26.41
N LYS A 2 -12.47 -28.88 27.48
CA LYS A 2 -12.05 -27.47 27.70
C LYS A 2 -10.56 -27.43 28.03
N PHE A 3 -9.71 -27.11 27.06
CA PHE A 3 -8.28 -26.89 27.28
C PHE A 3 -8.06 -25.50 27.90
N ARG A 4 -7.90 -25.45 29.24
CA ARG A 4 -7.30 -24.28 29.90
C ARG A 4 -5.78 -24.40 29.72
N LEU A 5 -5.20 -23.49 28.93
CA LEU A 5 -3.74 -23.37 28.82
C LEU A 5 -3.14 -22.95 30.18
N SER A 6 -2.16 -23.72 30.66
CA SER A 6 -1.42 -23.45 31.90
C SER A 6 -0.41 -22.32 31.68
N LYS A 7 -0.23 -21.43 32.68
CA LYS A 7 0.77 -20.34 32.69
C LYS A 7 2.21 -20.81 32.46
N THR A 8 2.52 -22.08 32.71
CA THR A 8 3.84 -22.68 32.44
C THR A 8 4.14 -22.84 30.93
N PHE A 9 3.10 -22.80 30.09
CA PHE A 9 3.18 -22.93 28.64
C PHE A 9 3.71 -21.66 27.95
N LEU A 10 3.41 -20.47 28.47
CA LEU A 10 4.01 -19.22 27.97
C LEU A 10 5.53 -19.20 28.18
N VAL A 11 5.99 -19.73 29.31
CA VAL A 11 7.41 -19.69 29.70
C VAL A 11 8.28 -20.62 28.84
N SER A 12 7.72 -21.70 28.29
CA SER A 12 8.46 -22.61 27.41
C SER A 12 8.51 -22.13 25.96
N LEU A 13 7.48 -21.40 25.49
CA LEU A 13 7.56 -20.63 24.23
C LEU A 13 8.60 -19.50 24.36
N LEU A 14 8.61 -18.78 25.49
CA LEU A 14 9.54 -17.69 25.81
C LEU A 14 11.01 -18.11 25.96
N LEU A 15 11.29 -19.39 26.28
CA LEU A 15 12.66 -19.87 26.52
C LEU A 15 13.28 -20.64 25.34
N GLY A 16 12.48 -21.02 24.34
CA GLY A 16 12.96 -21.75 23.16
C GLY A 16 13.11 -20.91 21.90
N VAL A 17 12.38 -19.79 21.81
CA VAL A 17 12.46 -18.81 20.73
C VAL A 17 12.11 -17.46 21.35
N ALA A 18 13.08 -16.81 22.02
CA ALA A 18 12.95 -15.42 22.43
C ALA A 18 13.19 -14.49 21.22
N GLY A 19 12.41 -14.69 20.17
CA GLY A 19 12.10 -13.67 19.19
C GLY A 19 10.67 -13.25 19.50
N THR A 20 10.50 -12.39 20.51
CA THR A 20 9.26 -11.62 20.61
C THR A 20 9.16 -10.86 19.30
N TYR A 21 8.24 -11.24 18.40
CA TYR A 21 7.79 -10.34 17.35
C TYR A 21 7.07 -9.18 18.05
N VAL A 22 7.88 -8.25 18.56
CA VAL A 22 7.46 -6.92 18.94
C VAL A 22 7.05 -6.29 17.63
N GLN A 23 5.75 -6.25 17.39
CA GLN A 23 5.08 -5.40 16.43
C GLN A 23 5.94 -4.15 16.14
N ALA A 24 6.66 -4.14 15.01
CA ALA A 24 7.63 -3.11 14.61
C ALA A 24 8.17 -2.27 15.79
N GLY A 25 9.04 -2.86 16.61
CA GLY A 25 9.91 -2.19 17.57
C GLY A 25 9.33 -1.00 18.34
N GLU A 26 8.92 -1.21 19.59
CA GLU A 26 9.06 -0.11 20.56
C GLU A 26 10.57 0.14 20.75
N LEU A 27 11.16 0.95 19.87
CA LEU A 27 12.48 1.52 20.04
C LEU A 27 12.48 2.29 21.35
N TYR A 28 13.06 1.69 22.38
CA TYR A 28 13.10 2.32 23.69
C TYR A 28 14.10 3.47 23.68
N PRO A 29 13.76 4.65 24.23
CA PRO A 29 14.67 5.79 24.30
C PRO A 29 15.80 5.60 25.33
N TRP A 30 16.12 4.36 25.71
CA TRP A 30 17.06 4.01 26.76
C TRP A 30 17.82 2.73 26.50
N GLN A 31 18.96 2.57 27.19
CA GLN A 31 19.65 1.30 27.35
C GLN A 31 19.49 0.83 28.80
N LEU A 32 18.74 -0.26 28.98
CA LEU A 32 18.56 -0.89 30.27
C LEU A 32 19.61 -1.99 30.45
N THR A 33 20.41 -1.88 31.49
CA THR A 33 21.41 -2.89 31.89
C THR A 33 20.97 -3.56 33.19
N ARG A 34 21.69 -4.60 33.63
CA ARG A 34 21.44 -5.23 34.93
C ARG A 34 21.54 -4.24 36.11
N ASP A 35 22.39 -3.24 35.97
CA ASP A 35 22.83 -2.37 37.06
C ASP A 35 22.44 -0.90 36.88
N SER A 36 21.93 -0.49 35.72
CA SER A 36 21.61 0.92 35.44
C SER A 36 20.64 1.10 34.27
N LEU A 37 20.00 2.26 34.21
CA LEU A 37 19.24 2.75 33.06
C LEU A 37 19.97 3.97 32.46
N LEU A 38 20.36 3.89 31.19
CA LEU A 38 20.93 5.02 30.46
C LEU A 38 19.89 5.65 29.55
N LEU A 39 19.66 6.95 29.71
CA LEU A 39 18.79 7.79 28.89
C LEU A 39 19.61 8.71 27.99
N PHE A 40 19.04 9.06 26.84
CA PHE A 40 19.71 9.88 25.82
C PHE A 40 18.96 11.19 25.58
N GLU A 41 19.68 12.31 25.78
CA GLU A 41 19.18 13.67 25.61
C GLU A 41 19.71 14.28 24.30
N GLY A 42 18.79 14.85 23.54
CA GLY A 42 18.99 15.48 22.24
C GLY A 42 17.68 16.10 21.78
N THR A 43 17.60 16.49 20.50
CA THR A 43 16.38 17.02 19.89
C THR A 43 16.02 16.26 18.61
N THR A 44 14.72 16.22 18.29
CA THR A 44 14.18 15.60 17.09
C THR A 44 12.91 16.30 16.64
N TYR A 45 12.51 16.11 15.38
CA TYR A 45 11.17 16.50 14.92
C TYR A 45 10.19 15.35 15.13
N ARG A 46 9.09 15.66 15.81
CA ARG A 46 8.04 14.72 16.16
C ARG A 46 6.68 15.38 16.02
N TYR A 47 6.00 15.10 14.92
CA TYR A 47 4.64 15.55 14.66
C TYR A 47 3.66 14.41 14.85
N THR A 48 2.61 14.68 15.60
CA THR A 48 1.36 13.93 15.54
C THR A 48 0.34 14.75 14.75
N VAL A 49 -0.80 14.16 14.45
CA VAL A 49 -1.91 14.89 13.81
C VAL A 49 -2.43 16.09 14.63
N ASP A 50 -2.14 16.13 15.93
CA ASP A 50 -2.55 17.19 16.85
C ASP A 50 -1.47 18.25 17.07
N THR A 51 -0.20 17.95 16.76
CA THR A 51 0.93 18.88 16.92
C THR A 51 0.73 20.11 16.04
N ALA A 52 0.99 21.31 16.59
CA ALA A 52 1.00 22.55 15.81
C ALA A 52 2.19 22.59 14.84
N GLU A 53 2.05 23.26 13.70
CA GLU A 53 3.07 23.26 12.62
C GLU A 53 4.48 23.66 13.10
N ASN A 54 4.57 24.58 14.05
CA ASN A 54 5.82 25.12 14.60
C ASN A 54 6.29 24.44 15.90
N GLU A 55 5.57 23.43 16.40
CA GLU A 55 5.83 22.79 17.70
C GLU A 55 6.35 21.35 17.58
N GLY A 56 6.80 20.94 16.39
CA GLY A 56 7.33 19.59 16.20
C GLY A 56 8.74 19.37 16.74
N LEU A 57 9.52 20.42 17.00
CA LEU A 57 10.86 20.28 17.57
C LEU A 57 10.76 19.98 19.07
N VAL A 58 11.12 18.76 19.48
CA VAL A 58 10.99 18.27 20.86
C VAL A 58 12.30 17.68 21.38
N SER A 59 12.42 17.57 22.71
CA SER A 59 13.51 16.79 23.34
C SER A 59 13.29 15.30 23.16
N THR A 60 14.37 14.54 22.98
CA THR A 60 14.35 13.07 22.97
C THR A 60 14.32 12.46 24.37
N LEU A 61 14.64 13.25 25.41
CA LEU A 61 14.62 12.78 26.79
C LEU A 61 13.16 12.68 27.28
N PRO A 62 12.65 11.49 27.61
CA PRO A 62 11.28 11.36 28.09
C PRO A 62 11.13 12.03 29.46
N SER A 63 9.97 12.65 29.69
CA SER A 63 9.56 13.08 31.02
C SER A 63 9.45 11.88 31.97
N VAL A 64 9.47 12.14 33.27
CA VAL A 64 9.30 11.08 34.29
C VAL A 64 7.98 10.33 34.12
N ALA A 65 6.93 11.00 33.62
CA ALA A 65 5.65 10.37 33.35
C ALA A 65 5.73 9.43 32.14
N GLU A 66 6.26 9.93 31.01
CA GLU A 66 6.45 9.14 29.79
C GLU A 66 7.38 7.96 30.03
N LEU A 67 8.50 8.15 30.73
CA LEU A 67 9.44 7.07 31.04
C LEU A 67 8.77 5.96 31.87
N LYS A 68 7.96 6.31 32.87
CA LYS A 68 7.22 5.31 33.66
C LYS A 68 6.25 4.53 32.79
N GLU A 69 5.51 5.22 31.94
CA GLU A 69 4.56 4.59 31.02
C GLU A 69 5.27 3.65 30.04
N GLN A 70 6.35 4.11 29.42
CA GLN A 70 7.15 3.32 28.48
C GLN A 70 7.79 2.10 29.16
N LEU A 71 8.30 2.22 30.40
CA LEU A 71 8.87 1.08 31.13
C LEU A 71 7.82 0.01 31.44
N VAL A 72 6.58 0.41 31.75
CA VAL A 72 5.48 -0.52 31.96
C VAL A 72 5.10 -1.22 30.65
N ARG A 73 4.98 -0.47 29.54
CA ARG A 73 4.66 -1.02 28.21
C ARG A 73 5.71 -2.01 27.72
N SER A 74 7.00 -1.69 27.94
CA SER A 74 8.13 -2.55 27.57
C SER A 74 8.23 -3.87 28.35
N CYS A 75 7.31 -4.12 29.30
CA CYS A 75 7.38 -5.22 30.26
C CYS A 75 8.68 -5.24 31.10
N SER A 76 9.45 -4.16 31.14
CA SER A 76 10.67 -4.04 31.95
C SER A 76 10.39 -4.02 33.45
N GLY A 77 9.14 -3.73 33.84
CA GLY A 77 8.66 -3.72 35.23
C GLY A 77 7.98 -2.41 35.62
N VAL A 78 7.36 -2.40 36.79
CA VAL A 78 6.73 -1.19 37.37
C VAL A 78 7.72 -0.55 38.33
N PHE A 79 8.21 0.64 37.99
CA PHE A 79 9.20 1.36 38.79
C PHE A 79 8.68 2.66 39.38
N ARG A 80 9.10 2.97 40.60
CA ARG A 80 9.07 4.33 41.15
C ARG A 80 10.41 5.00 40.89
N LEU A 81 10.38 6.30 40.58
CA LEU A 81 11.58 7.09 40.29
C LEU A 81 11.86 7.99 41.49
N PHE A 82 13.10 8.00 41.96
CA PHE A 82 13.57 8.81 43.08
C PHE A 82 14.72 9.70 42.65
N THR A 83 14.81 10.88 43.25
CA THR A 83 15.99 11.74 43.10
C THR A 83 17.22 11.11 43.75
N SER A 84 18.41 11.61 43.41
CA SER A 84 19.66 11.23 44.09
C SER A 84 19.62 11.40 45.62
N LYS A 85 18.73 12.27 46.13
CA LYS A 85 18.48 12.50 47.57
C LYS A 85 17.40 11.61 48.17
N GLY A 86 16.82 10.69 47.40
CA GLY A 86 15.79 9.74 47.85
C GLY A 86 14.37 10.32 47.95
N GLN A 87 14.09 11.45 47.31
CA GLN A 87 12.72 11.98 47.22
C GLN A 87 12.03 11.41 45.98
N GLU A 88 10.78 10.96 46.12
CA GLU A 88 10.03 10.43 44.96
C GLU A 88 9.78 11.55 43.94
N LYS A 89 10.05 11.25 42.68
CA LYS A 89 9.92 12.16 41.54
C LYS A 89 8.82 11.63 40.63
N THR A 90 7.82 12.47 40.40
CA THR A 90 6.62 12.11 39.62
C THR A 90 6.41 13.01 38.40
N LYS A 91 7.14 14.13 38.30
CA LYS A 91 7.05 15.13 37.23
C LYS A 91 8.44 15.62 36.82
N GLY A 92 8.51 16.36 35.72
CA GLY A 92 9.75 16.91 35.16
C GLY A 92 10.55 15.88 34.38
N MET A 93 11.83 16.15 34.18
CA MET A 93 12.75 15.27 33.44
C MET A 93 13.61 14.43 34.41
N PRO A 94 13.91 13.16 34.12
CA PRO A 94 14.93 12.40 34.83
C PRO A 94 16.29 13.11 34.77
N ALA A 95 17.11 12.94 35.81
CA ALA A 95 18.46 13.50 35.86
C ALA A 95 19.49 12.43 36.23
N SER A 96 20.74 12.64 35.79
CA SER A 96 21.85 11.77 36.20
C SER A 96 21.96 11.70 37.73
N GLY A 97 21.97 10.48 38.26
CA GLY A 97 21.99 10.21 39.71
C GLY A 97 20.61 9.97 40.33
N ASP A 98 19.51 10.24 39.61
CA ASP A 98 18.20 9.68 39.96
C ASP A 98 18.26 8.14 39.91
N TYR A 99 17.28 7.43 40.48
CA TYR A 99 17.21 5.98 40.40
C TYR A 99 15.78 5.44 40.33
N LEU A 100 15.62 4.32 39.63
CA LEU A 100 14.39 3.53 39.63
C LEU A 100 14.38 2.52 40.77
N GLN A 101 13.20 2.26 41.32
CA GLN A 101 12.97 1.28 42.37
C GLN A 101 11.68 0.48 42.09
N GLU A 102 11.83 -0.83 41.88
CA GLU A 102 10.74 -1.78 41.61
C GLU A 102 10.12 -2.32 42.91
N THR A 103 10.98 -2.61 43.90
CA THR A 103 10.65 -3.10 45.25
C THR A 103 11.71 -2.65 46.27
N ALA A 104 11.58 -2.98 47.56
CA ALA A 104 12.47 -2.50 48.64
C ALA A 104 13.97 -2.88 48.50
N LYS A 105 14.37 -3.71 47.52
CA LYS A 105 15.75 -4.25 47.41
C LYS A 105 16.56 -3.86 46.16
N LYS A 106 15.94 -3.51 45.02
CA LYS A 106 16.68 -3.22 43.77
C LYS A 106 16.58 -1.74 43.41
N ARG A 107 17.72 -1.04 43.39
CA ARG A 107 17.87 0.34 42.90
C ARG A 107 18.64 0.32 41.58
N LEU A 108 18.08 0.93 40.56
CA LEU A 108 18.71 1.08 39.24
C LEU A 108 19.06 2.57 39.03
N PRO A 109 20.32 2.99 39.21
CA PRO A 109 20.73 4.36 38.91
C PRO A 109 20.44 4.74 37.46
N ILE A 110 20.03 5.99 37.27
CA ILE A 110 19.77 6.63 35.99
C ILE A 110 20.98 7.48 35.60
N GLY A 111 21.50 7.26 34.39
CA GLY A 111 22.45 8.15 33.74
C GLY A 111 21.82 8.81 32.53
N VAL A 112 21.94 10.13 32.40
CA VAL A 112 21.51 10.88 31.22
C VAL A 112 22.75 11.31 30.44
N ARG A 113 22.78 11.04 29.13
CA ARG A 113 23.89 11.37 28.23
C ARG A 113 23.40 12.12 27.01
N LYS A 114 24.19 13.06 26.50
CA LYS A 114 23.91 13.67 25.20
C LYS A 114 24.15 12.63 24.08
N GLY A 115 23.18 12.42 23.21
CA GLY A 115 23.29 11.45 22.11
C GLY A 115 21.95 11.17 21.42
N ALA A 116 22.01 10.48 20.28
CA ALA A 116 20.81 10.04 19.57
C ALA A 116 20.19 8.84 20.31
N LEU A 117 18.90 8.59 20.06
CA LEU A 117 18.22 7.45 20.67
C LEU A 117 18.86 6.11 20.26
N PRO A 118 18.87 5.08 21.13
CA PRO A 118 19.46 3.79 20.82
C PRO A 118 18.85 3.17 19.55
N PRO A 119 19.66 2.62 18.63
CA PRO A 119 19.15 1.82 17.53
C PRO A 119 18.77 0.42 18.01
N MET A 120 18.14 -0.35 17.12
CA MET A 120 17.92 -1.78 17.26
C MET A 120 18.53 -2.52 16.08
N VAL A 121 19.10 -3.69 16.34
CA VAL A 121 19.59 -4.62 15.33
C VAL A 121 18.99 -5.98 15.61
N GLU A 122 18.42 -6.59 14.60
CA GLU A 122 17.80 -7.91 14.67
C GLU A 122 18.39 -8.82 13.60
N LEU A 123 18.61 -10.09 13.97
CA LEU A 123 18.96 -11.15 13.04
C LEU A 123 17.72 -12.01 12.83
N ASP A 124 17.57 -12.59 11.63
CA ASP A 124 16.47 -13.52 11.34
C ASP A 124 16.50 -14.79 12.21
N ARG A 125 17.65 -15.08 12.84
CA ARG A 125 17.85 -16.23 13.72
C ARG A 125 18.90 -15.95 14.80
N SER A 126 18.86 -16.72 15.88
CA SER A 126 19.82 -16.64 16.99
C SER A 126 21.00 -17.61 16.87
N ALA A 127 20.89 -18.64 16.02
CA ALA A 127 21.93 -19.65 15.84
C ALA A 127 22.20 -19.96 14.36
N PHE A 128 23.42 -20.41 14.04
CA PHE A 128 23.86 -20.73 12.69
C PHE A 128 24.76 -21.97 12.69
N THR A 129 24.56 -22.86 11.72
CA THR A 129 25.36 -24.09 11.60
C THR A 129 26.77 -23.78 11.10
N VAL A 130 27.78 -24.22 11.85
CA VAL A 130 29.18 -23.94 11.52
C VAL A 130 29.65 -24.78 10.32
N LYS A 131 30.60 -24.22 9.56
CA LYS A 131 31.27 -24.83 8.39
C LYS A 131 30.34 -25.20 7.23
N THR A 132 29.13 -24.67 7.22
CA THR A 132 28.19 -24.82 6.12
C THR A 132 27.81 -23.45 5.57
N ALA A 133 27.52 -23.38 4.28
CA ALA A 133 27.11 -22.13 3.64
C ALA A 133 25.60 -21.91 3.81
N GLY A 134 25.20 -20.68 4.12
CA GLY A 134 23.79 -20.31 4.24
C GLY A 134 23.53 -18.83 3.98
N THR A 135 22.29 -18.42 4.25
CA THR A 135 21.87 -17.02 4.18
C THR A 135 21.59 -16.51 5.59
N LEU A 136 22.00 -15.28 5.87
CA LEU A 136 21.75 -14.58 7.11
C LEU A 136 21.16 -13.20 6.79
N THR A 137 20.14 -12.80 7.54
CA THR A 137 19.50 -11.49 7.35
C THR A 137 19.68 -10.64 8.60
N LEU A 138 19.90 -9.34 8.41
CA LEU A 138 20.05 -8.36 9.47
C LEU A 138 19.17 -7.14 9.19
N ASP A 139 18.29 -6.83 10.13
CA ASP A 139 17.49 -5.61 10.13
C ASP A 139 18.06 -4.59 11.11
N PHE A 140 18.21 -3.36 10.64
CA PHE A 140 18.63 -2.21 11.44
C PHE A 140 17.50 -1.19 11.51
N TYR A 141 17.22 -0.70 12.71
CA TYR A 141 16.26 0.36 13.00
C TYR A 141 16.96 1.51 13.73
N ALA A 142 16.95 2.70 13.15
CA ALA A 142 17.46 3.90 13.80
C ALA A 142 16.54 4.31 14.95
N GLY A 143 17.09 4.59 16.13
CA GLY A 143 16.31 5.07 17.28
C GLY A 143 15.62 6.43 17.04
N GLN A 144 16.16 7.21 16.10
CA GLN A 144 15.74 8.56 15.78
C GLN A 144 15.71 8.74 14.27
N ARG A 145 14.58 9.25 13.76
CA ARG A 145 14.38 9.60 12.36
C ARG A 145 15.26 10.81 11.99
N GLY A 146 15.65 10.94 10.73
CA GLY A 146 16.37 12.13 10.27
C GLY A 146 16.92 12.02 8.85
N PRO A 147 17.25 13.15 8.21
CA PRO A 147 17.87 13.18 6.90
C PRO A 147 19.38 12.87 7.00
N MET A 148 20.01 12.57 5.86
CA MET A 148 21.47 12.43 5.71
C MET A 148 22.13 11.58 6.81
N THR A 149 21.45 10.50 7.23
CA THR A 149 21.89 9.65 8.32
C THR A 149 23.07 8.79 7.87
N THR A 150 24.08 8.69 8.72
CA THR A 150 25.21 7.77 8.54
C THR A 150 25.03 6.58 9.47
N VAL A 151 25.11 5.36 8.95
CA VAL A 151 25.00 4.12 9.74
C VAL A 151 26.28 3.33 9.62
N THR A 152 26.78 2.84 10.75
CA THR A 152 27.93 1.93 10.80
C THR A 152 27.46 0.60 11.34
N ILE A 153 27.69 -0.48 10.59
CA ILE A 153 27.40 -1.86 10.99
C ILE A 153 28.70 -2.66 10.94
N ARG A 154 29.12 -3.19 12.09
CA ARG A 154 30.23 -4.11 12.20
C ARG A 154 29.73 -5.54 12.11
N ILE A 155 30.24 -6.24 11.12
CA ILE A 155 30.07 -7.67 10.91
C ILE A 155 31.27 -8.37 11.57
N PRO A 156 31.06 -9.36 12.45
CA PRO A 156 32.14 -10.02 13.17
C PRO A 156 33.10 -10.78 12.23
N GLU A 157 34.31 -11.03 12.73
CA GLU A 157 35.29 -11.88 12.02
C GLU A 157 34.70 -13.28 11.75
N GLY A 158 35.02 -13.83 10.58
CA GLY A 158 34.50 -15.12 10.13
C GLY A 158 33.23 -15.05 9.28
N ILE A 159 32.63 -13.86 9.11
CA ILE A 159 31.53 -13.65 8.16
C ILE A 159 32.01 -12.72 7.04
N ASP A 160 32.13 -13.28 5.84
CA ASP A 160 32.59 -12.54 4.67
C ASP A 160 31.48 -11.70 4.05
N VAL A 161 31.78 -10.41 3.87
CA VAL A 161 30.88 -9.44 3.24
C VAL A 161 31.60 -8.75 2.11
N THR A 162 30.94 -8.73 0.96
CA THR A 162 31.39 -8.12 -0.29
C THR A 162 30.24 -7.33 -0.90
N LEU A 163 30.54 -6.52 -1.92
CA LEU A 163 29.51 -5.78 -2.65
C LEU A 163 28.59 -6.68 -3.48
N ASP A 164 28.96 -7.95 -3.70
CA ASP A 164 28.34 -8.88 -4.65
C ASP A 164 27.63 -10.06 -3.98
N ASN A 165 27.96 -10.38 -2.72
CA ASN A 165 27.28 -11.42 -1.94
C ASN A 165 26.23 -10.86 -0.98
N THR A 166 26.06 -9.54 -0.91
CA THR A 166 25.18 -8.88 0.04
C THR A 166 24.22 -7.95 -0.68
N THR A 167 22.94 -8.06 -0.34
CA THR A 167 21.89 -7.17 -0.82
C THR A 167 21.43 -6.25 0.30
N VAL A 168 20.84 -5.11 -0.08
CA VAL A 168 20.30 -4.10 0.82
C VAL A 168 18.95 -3.61 0.33
N ASN A 169 18.04 -3.34 1.27
CA ASN A 169 16.81 -2.60 1.03
C ASN A 169 16.73 -1.46 2.06
N ILE A 170 16.79 -0.22 1.57
CA ILE A 170 16.70 1.00 2.39
C ILE A 170 15.25 1.46 2.43
N ILE A 171 14.68 1.55 3.64
CA ILE A 171 13.30 2.03 3.91
C ILE A 171 12.20 1.42 3.02
N GLY A 172 12.41 0.21 2.52
CA GLY A 172 11.43 -0.48 1.66
C GLY A 172 11.45 -0.10 0.18
N ARG A 173 12.51 0.53 -0.34
CA ARG A 173 12.67 0.84 -1.78
C ARG A 173 12.82 -0.38 -2.70
N GLY A 174 12.99 -1.56 -2.12
CA GLY A 174 13.26 -2.81 -2.83
C GLY A 174 14.72 -3.23 -2.69
N GLU A 175 14.96 -4.54 -2.84
CA GLU A 175 16.27 -5.14 -2.69
C GLU A 175 17.18 -4.85 -3.90
N VAL A 176 18.41 -4.39 -3.64
CA VAL A 176 19.49 -4.23 -4.62
C VAL A 176 20.79 -4.79 -4.07
N LEU A 177 21.74 -5.16 -4.93
CA LEU A 177 23.11 -5.47 -4.49
C LEU A 177 23.75 -4.24 -3.84
N LEU A 178 24.64 -4.42 -2.86
CA LEU A 178 25.33 -3.31 -2.21
C LEU A 178 26.04 -2.38 -3.21
N ARG A 179 26.66 -2.92 -4.27
CA ARG A 179 27.28 -2.10 -5.33
C ARG A 179 26.32 -1.18 -6.08
N ASP A 180 25.04 -1.50 -6.09
CA ASP A 180 24.02 -0.82 -6.88
C ASP A 180 23.18 0.14 -6.03
N LEU A 181 23.39 0.20 -4.71
CA LEU A 181 22.74 1.18 -3.83
C LEU A 181 22.84 2.64 -4.35
N PRO A 182 24.01 3.14 -4.79
CA PRO A 182 24.10 4.49 -5.35
C PRO A 182 23.38 4.68 -6.70
N LYS A 183 23.04 3.59 -7.39
CA LYS A 183 22.36 3.58 -8.70
C LYS A 183 20.85 3.35 -8.59
N GLN A 184 20.37 2.92 -7.42
CA GLN A 184 18.95 2.70 -7.19
C GLN A 184 18.20 4.03 -7.39
N SER A 185 17.04 3.95 -8.06
CA SER A 185 16.21 5.12 -8.31
C SER A 185 15.74 5.75 -6.99
N ILE A 186 15.81 7.08 -6.90
CA ILE A 186 15.20 7.84 -5.81
C ILE A 186 13.68 8.03 -6.02
N GLY A 187 13.17 7.68 -7.21
CA GLY A 187 11.82 8.01 -7.67
C GLY A 187 11.81 9.26 -8.54
N ARG A 188 10.65 9.58 -9.14
CA ARG A 188 10.44 10.86 -9.83
C ARG A 188 10.32 12.01 -8.83
N THR A 189 11.06 13.10 -9.08
CA THR A 189 11.08 14.30 -8.22
C THR A 189 11.19 15.58 -9.07
N GLY A 190 10.79 16.72 -8.52
CA GLY A 190 11.18 18.04 -9.01
C GLY A 190 12.66 18.32 -8.74
N THR A 191 13.19 19.39 -9.33
CA THR A 191 14.64 19.67 -9.31
C THR A 191 15.18 20.02 -7.92
N ASN A 192 14.33 20.48 -6.99
CA ASN A 192 14.73 20.97 -5.67
C ASN A 192 14.79 19.87 -4.59
N TYR A 193 14.57 18.60 -4.94
CA TYR A 193 14.79 17.50 -4.00
C TYR A 193 16.29 17.30 -3.74
N SER A 194 16.65 17.16 -2.47
CA SER A 194 18.04 17.22 -1.99
C SER A 194 18.84 15.96 -2.30
N TYR A 195 18.17 14.80 -2.39
CA TYR A 195 18.83 13.52 -2.67
C TYR A 195 18.94 13.31 -4.18
N LYS A 196 20.11 12.89 -4.64
CA LYS A 196 20.37 12.51 -6.05
C LYS A 196 20.60 11.00 -6.23
N LYS A 197 20.70 10.27 -5.13
CA LYS A 197 20.85 8.81 -5.00
C LYS A 197 20.31 8.38 -3.64
N VAL A 198 20.05 7.08 -3.46
CA VAL A 198 19.50 6.54 -2.20
C VAL A 198 20.53 6.62 -1.06
N GLY A 199 21.81 6.42 -1.37
CA GLY A 199 22.92 6.51 -0.41
C GLY A 199 24.20 5.93 -0.98
N ASP A 200 25.26 5.98 -0.17
CA ASP A 200 26.52 5.28 -0.44
C ASP A 200 26.78 4.18 0.58
N VAL A 201 27.56 3.18 0.19
CA VAL A 201 28.10 2.15 1.10
C VAL A 201 29.60 1.99 0.88
N GLU A 202 30.34 1.95 1.97
CA GLU A 202 31.78 1.69 2.01
C GLU A 202 32.05 0.43 2.87
N ILE A 203 32.87 -0.49 2.35
CA ILE A 203 33.30 -1.69 3.07
C ILE A 203 34.74 -1.50 3.54
N ARG A 204 34.99 -1.58 4.85
CA ARG A 204 36.34 -1.53 5.44
C ARG A 204 36.61 -2.82 6.19
N ARG A 205 37.69 -3.52 5.82
CA ARG A 205 38.16 -4.68 6.59
C ARG A 205 39.05 -4.19 7.73
N GLU A 206 38.75 -4.61 8.95
CA GLU A 206 39.57 -4.34 10.12
C GLU A 206 40.16 -5.67 10.61
N GLU A 207 41.48 -5.81 10.53
CA GLU A 207 42.16 -7.03 10.97
C GLU A 207 41.73 -7.43 12.39
N LYS A 208 41.29 -8.69 12.56
CA LYS A 208 40.81 -9.28 13.84
C LYS A 208 39.54 -8.65 14.44
N LYS A 209 38.88 -7.71 13.76
CA LYS A 209 37.62 -7.08 14.20
C LYS A 209 36.46 -7.25 13.22
N GLY A 210 36.70 -7.97 12.12
CA GLY A 210 35.71 -8.25 11.07
C GLY A 210 35.61 -7.14 10.02
N THR A 211 34.40 -6.92 9.50
CA THR A 211 34.12 -5.99 8.40
C THR A 211 33.20 -4.88 8.85
N LEU A 212 33.56 -3.64 8.54
CA LEU A 212 32.73 -2.47 8.76
C LEU A 212 31.98 -2.10 7.48
N LEU A 213 30.66 -2.02 7.56
CA LEU A 213 29.81 -1.41 6.55
C LEU A 213 29.46 0.01 7.00
N LEU A 214 29.82 0.99 6.19
CA LEU A 214 29.55 2.40 6.44
C LEU A 214 28.60 2.92 5.38
N PHE A 215 27.34 3.10 5.75
CA PHE A 215 26.32 3.72 4.92
C PHE A 215 26.28 5.23 5.16
N LYS A 216 26.17 6.03 4.11
CA LYS A 216 26.15 7.49 4.17
C LYS A 216 24.99 8.05 3.37
N ASP A 217 24.58 9.27 3.74
CA ASP A 217 23.58 10.08 3.02
C ASP A 217 22.20 9.41 2.90
N LEU A 218 21.79 8.65 3.91
CA LEU A 218 20.49 7.96 3.92
C LEU A 218 19.36 8.87 4.44
N ASP A 219 18.20 8.81 3.80
CA ASP A 219 16.98 9.48 4.29
C ASP A 219 16.14 8.53 5.15
N PHE A 220 16.15 8.72 6.48
CA PHE A 220 15.33 7.96 7.42
C PHE A 220 14.17 8.78 7.99
N ARG A 221 13.79 9.90 7.36
CA ARG A 221 12.58 10.64 7.75
C ARG A 221 11.29 9.85 7.52
N PRO A 222 11.16 9.03 6.46
CA PRO A 222 10.05 8.09 6.33
C PRO A 222 10.19 6.92 7.31
N SER A 223 9.06 6.38 7.76
CA SER A 223 9.01 5.21 8.65
C SER A 223 8.32 4.08 7.91
N ASN A 224 9.06 3.07 7.46
CA ASN A 224 8.60 2.01 6.56
C ASN A 224 9.11 0.63 7.03
N GLY A 225 8.97 0.30 8.32
CA GLY A 225 9.63 -0.87 8.93
C GLY A 225 11.16 -0.71 9.06
N PRO A 226 11.97 -1.77 8.85
CA PRO A 226 13.43 -1.68 8.93
C PRO A 226 14.02 -0.58 8.03
N ASP A 227 14.95 0.20 8.59
CA ASP A 227 15.62 1.28 7.85
C ASP A 227 16.66 0.74 6.86
N ILE A 228 17.40 -0.28 7.30
CA ILE A 228 18.31 -1.06 6.46
C ILE A 228 17.99 -2.53 6.70
N HIS A 229 17.62 -3.22 5.64
CA HIS A 229 17.51 -4.67 5.60
C HIS A 229 18.66 -5.23 4.78
N LEU A 230 19.53 -6.04 5.38
CA LEU A 230 20.67 -6.67 4.72
C LEU A 230 20.46 -8.17 4.63
N CYS A 231 20.71 -8.75 3.46
CA CYS A 231 20.76 -10.19 3.27
C CYS A 231 22.16 -10.60 2.80
N PHE A 232 22.88 -11.32 3.66
CA PHE A 232 24.21 -11.87 3.39
C PHE A 232 24.04 -13.29 2.82
N ARG A 233 24.55 -13.51 1.61
CA ARG A 233 24.47 -14.80 0.92
C ARG A 233 25.80 -15.55 0.99
N GLY A 234 25.74 -16.86 1.17
CA GLY A 234 26.92 -17.72 1.25
C GLY A 234 27.75 -17.50 2.51
N VAL A 235 27.10 -17.14 3.62
CA VAL A 235 27.74 -17.00 4.93
C VAL A 235 28.22 -18.36 5.40
N VAL A 236 29.49 -18.45 5.81
CA VAL A 236 30.08 -19.65 6.39
C VAL A 236 30.68 -19.30 7.74
N VAL A 237 30.02 -19.72 8.82
CA VAL A 237 30.52 -19.49 10.18
C VAL A 237 31.62 -20.51 10.50
N PRO A 238 32.87 -20.11 10.81
CA PRO A 238 34.01 -21.03 10.79
C PRO A 238 34.08 -22.02 11.96
N ALA A 239 33.60 -21.61 13.14
CA ALA A 239 33.71 -22.38 14.37
C ALA A 239 32.58 -22.08 15.37
N ILE A 240 32.44 -22.92 16.38
CA ILE A 240 31.50 -22.71 17.48
C ILE A 240 31.89 -21.43 18.23
N GLY A 241 30.91 -20.60 18.56
CA GLY A 241 31.14 -19.39 19.33
C GLY A 241 30.08 -18.32 19.11
N ASN A 242 30.25 -17.19 19.78
CA ASN A 242 29.36 -16.04 19.64
C ASN A 242 29.92 -15.04 18.63
N TYR A 243 29.12 -14.70 17.63
CA TYR A 243 29.42 -13.74 16.58
C TYR A 243 28.54 -12.52 16.79
N THR A 244 29.12 -11.48 17.38
CA THR A 244 28.38 -10.27 17.74
C THR A 244 28.49 -9.22 16.66
N PHE A 245 27.34 -8.83 16.13
CA PHE A 245 27.15 -7.69 15.25
C PHE A 245 26.99 -6.45 16.10
N GLU A 246 27.56 -5.33 15.65
CA GLU A 246 27.42 -4.04 16.31
C GLU A 246 26.90 -3.02 15.32
N ALA A 247 25.96 -2.17 15.71
CA ALA A 247 25.56 -1.04 14.88
C ALA A 247 25.37 0.24 15.68
N ASN A 248 25.69 1.35 15.05
CA ASN A 248 25.38 2.70 15.53
C ASN A 248 25.08 3.61 14.33
N TYR A 249 24.56 4.80 14.61
CA TYR A 249 24.29 5.80 13.59
C TYR A 249 24.55 7.22 14.09
N VAL A 250 24.59 8.14 13.14
CA VAL A 250 24.77 9.58 13.36
C VAL A 250 23.66 10.32 12.65
N THR A 251 22.88 11.10 13.41
CA THR A 251 21.88 12.03 12.84
C THR A 251 22.56 13.25 12.25
N SER A 252 21.90 13.95 11.32
CA SER A 252 22.39 15.23 10.79
C SER A 252 21.58 16.43 11.30
N GLN A 253 20.28 16.24 11.48
CA GLN A 253 19.32 17.25 11.93
C GLN A 253 18.36 16.65 12.96
N PRO A 254 17.71 17.49 13.80
CA PRO A 254 18.02 18.91 14.04
C PRO A 254 19.39 19.12 14.71
N GLU A 255 19.94 18.08 15.32
CA GLU A 255 21.28 18.03 15.88
C GLU A 255 22.07 16.86 15.30
N GLN A 256 23.39 17.04 15.16
CA GLN A 256 24.30 15.95 14.87
C GLN A 256 24.63 15.20 16.15
N LEU A 257 24.08 13.99 16.30
CA LEU A 257 24.20 13.19 17.52
C LEU A 257 24.64 11.77 17.16
N HIS A 258 25.51 11.20 17.98
CA HIS A 258 25.90 9.80 17.89
C HIS A 258 24.96 8.95 18.74
N SER A 259 24.49 7.83 18.18
CA SER A 259 23.77 6.83 18.94
C SER A 259 24.73 6.00 19.79
N PRO A 260 24.26 5.35 20.86
CA PRO A 260 25.01 4.23 21.43
C PRO A 260 25.07 3.06 20.45
N VAL A 261 25.94 2.10 20.74
CA VAL A 261 26.04 0.84 19.99
C VAL A 261 24.92 -0.11 20.43
N ALA A 262 24.18 -0.65 19.46
CA ALA A 262 23.31 -1.80 19.63
C ALA A 262 24.03 -3.06 19.14
N THR A 263 23.68 -4.21 19.70
CA THR A 263 24.32 -5.48 19.36
C THR A 263 23.30 -6.58 19.15
N ALA A 264 23.55 -7.45 18.18
CA ALA A 264 22.88 -8.74 18.02
C ALA A 264 23.93 -9.84 17.98
N THR A 265 23.67 -10.97 18.65
CA THR A 265 24.63 -12.08 18.73
C THR A 265 24.06 -13.31 18.05
N LEU A 266 24.85 -13.88 17.15
CA LEU A 266 24.61 -15.14 16.48
C LEU A 266 25.47 -16.24 17.13
N GLU A 267 24.87 -17.33 17.56
CA GLU A 267 25.59 -18.48 18.10
C GLU A 267 25.93 -19.48 16.97
N GLY A 268 27.22 -19.67 16.71
CA GLY A 268 27.71 -20.75 15.86
C GLY A 268 27.57 -22.09 16.58
N VAL A 269 26.77 -23.00 16.04
CA VAL A 269 26.51 -24.34 16.62
C VAL A 269 26.89 -25.45 15.64
N THR A 270 27.18 -26.65 16.16
CA THR A 270 27.47 -27.82 15.31
C THR A 270 26.22 -28.44 14.71
N THR A 271 25.07 -28.34 15.38
CA THR A 271 23.81 -28.91 14.89
C THR A 271 23.22 -28.09 13.74
N VAL A 272 22.31 -28.70 12.98
CA VAL A 272 21.49 -27.99 11.99
C VAL A 272 20.63 -26.94 12.72
N ALA A 273 20.81 -25.67 12.38
CA ALA A 273 20.15 -24.54 13.04
C ALA A 273 19.10 -23.85 12.16
N ASP A 274 18.98 -24.30 10.91
CA ASP A 274 18.17 -23.69 9.87
C ASP A 274 17.10 -24.64 9.31
N LEU A 275 16.71 -25.68 10.07
CA LEU A 275 15.51 -26.43 9.74
C LEU A 275 14.35 -25.44 9.70
N THR A 276 13.71 -25.36 8.54
CA THR A 276 12.67 -24.39 8.27
C THR A 276 11.57 -25.05 7.47
N ARG A 277 10.35 -24.53 7.66
CA ARG A 277 9.15 -25.03 6.98
C ARG A 277 8.97 -24.31 5.65
N ASN A 278 8.65 -25.06 4.60
CA ASN A 278 8.11 -24.50 3.39
C ASN A 278 6.66 -24.10 3.62
N THR A 279 6.43 -22.81 3.83
CA THR A 279 5.09 -22.25 3.98
C THR A 279 4.30 -22.44 2.69
N LEU A 280 2.98 -22.64 2.82
CA LEU A 280 2.08 -22.61 1.68
C LEU A 280 2.04 -21.18 1.10
N ARG A 281 2.49 -21.02 -0.15
CA ARG A 281 2.64 -19.71 -0.83
C ARG A 281 1.80 -19.58 -2.10
N ALA A 282 0.74 -20.38 -2.22
CA ALA A 282 -0.14 -20.28 -3.37
C ALA A 282 -0.74 -18.87 -3.45
N PHE A 283 -0.67 -18.26 -4.64
CA PHE A 283 -1.11 -16.87 -4.83
C PHE A 283 -2.62 -16.70 -4.62
N THR A 284 -3.42 -17.70 -5.00
CA THR A 284 -4.88 -17.74 -4.81
C THR A 284 -5.26 -18.88 -3.87
N TYR A 285 -6.15 -18.62 -2.92
CA TYR A 285 -6.69 -19.60 -1.99
C TYR A 285 -7.53 -20.64 -2.73
N LYS A 286 -7.44 -21.92 -2.31
CA LYS A 286 -8.39 -22.95 -2.72
C LYS A 286 -8.98 -23.62 -1.50
N LYS A 287 -10.30 -23.73 -1.49
CA LYS A 287 -11.09 -24.28 -0.39
C LYS A 287 -10.72 -25.72 -0.02
N ASP A 288 -10.47 -26.56 -1.02
CA ASP A 288 -10.29 -28.00 -0.84
C ASP A 288 -8.82 -28.43 -0.85
N TRP A 289 -7.91 -27.58 -0.37
CA TRP A 289 -6.52 -27.97 -0.27
C TRP A 289 -6.31 -29.12 0.69
N ASP A 290 -5.42 -30.02 0.29
CA ASP A 290 -4.83 -30.98 1.21
C ASP A 290 -3.88 -30.24 2.16
N LEU A 291 -4.31 -30.07 3.41
CA LEU A 291 -3.53 -29.48 4.49
C LEU A 291 -2.92 -30.56 5.42
N SER A 292 -2.92 -31.83 4.99
CA SER A 292 -2.39 -32.98 5.74
C SER A 292 -0.90 -33.24 5.51
N PHE A 293 -0.19 -32.30 4.89
CA PHE A 293 1.25 -32.40 4.67
C PHE A 293 1.98 -31.08 4.94
N CYS A 294 3.28 -31.20 5.14
CA CYS A 294 4.19 -30.09 5.40
C CYS A 294 5.58 -30.44 4.87
N SER A 295 6.18 -29.54 4.09
CA SER A 295 7.52 -29.71 3.57
C SER A 295 8.54 -28.88 4.35
N PHE A 296 9.78 -29.33 4.38
CA PHE A 296 10.86 -28.72 5.16
C PHE A 296 12.12 -28.62 4.33
N HIS A 297 12.96 -27.64 4.64
CA HIS A 297 14.31 -27.51 4.10
C HIS A 297 15.32 -27.18 5.21
N TRP A 298 16.58 -27.52 4.99
CA TRP A 298 17.70 -27.25 5.91
C TRP A 298 19.03 -27.29 5.16
N THR A 299 20.11 -26.79 5.78
CA THR A 299 21.44 -27.00 5.23
C THR A 299 21.90 -28.44 5.48
N ALA A 300 22.16 -29.19 4.39
CA ALA A 300 22.56 -30.60 4.46
C ALA A 300 23.80 -30.81 5.37
N PRO A 301 23.74 -31.75 6.33
CA PRO A 301 24.84 -32.00 7.24
C PRO A 301 26.00 -32.71 6.52
N CYS A 302 27.24 -32.25 6.76
CA CYS A 302 28.42 -32.83 6.11
C CYS A 302 28.74 -34.22 6.66
N ASN A 303 28.91 -35.21 5.77
CA ASN A 303 29.32 -36.58 6.08
C ASN A 303 28.43 -37.29 7.12
N ALA A 304 27.14 -36.96 7.18
CA ALA A 304 26.22 -37.63 8.08
C ALA A 304 26.10 -39.13 7.75
N GLU A 305 25.93 -39.97 8.77
CA GLU A 305 25.58 -41.38 8.61
C GLU A 305 24.08 -41.54 8.32
N SER A 306 23.26 -40.72 8.96
CA SER A 306 21.81 -40.68 8.73
C SER A 306 21.20 -39.37 9.23
N VAL A 307 20.12 -38.97 8.58
CA VAL A 307 19.24 -37.87 8.99
C VAL A 307 17.84 -38.43 9.18
N THR A 308 17.20 -38.13 10.31
CA THR A 308 15.83 -38.59 10.59
C THR A 308 14.96 -37.40 10.99
N LEU A 309 13.85 -37.19 10.29
CA LEU A 309 12.82 -36.25 10.74
C LEU A 309 12.03 -36.88 11.89
N LEU A 310 11.95 -36.17 13.01
CA LEU A 310 11.13 -36.52 14.16
C LEU A 310 9.91 -35.60 14.21
N GLN A 311 8.76 -36.14 14.62
CA GLN A 311 7.55 -35.37 14.92
C GLN A 311 7.11 -35.56 16.36
N SER A 312 6.42 -34.55 16.89
CA SER A 312 5.76 -34.57 18.19
C SER A 312 4.33 -34.03 18.08
N GLU A 313 3.37 -34.74 18.68
CA GLU A 313 1.95 -34.36 18.73
C GLU A 313 1.53 -33.79 20.10
N ASP A 314 2.42 -33.87 21.09
CA ASP A 314 2.15 -33.52 22.48
C ASP A 314 2.99 -32.33 22.97
N LYS A 315 3.33 -31.44 22.03
CA LYS A 315 4.06 -30.19 22.24
C LYS A 315 5.52 -30.41 22.65
N GLY A 316 6.19 -31.32 21.95
CA GLY A 316 7.62 -31.60 22.11
C GLY A 316 7.97 -32.50 23.30
N LYS A 317 6.99 -33.12 23.96
CA LYS A 317 7.25 -34.00 25.12
C LYS A 317 7.70 -35.38 24.68
N THR A 318 7.10 -35.92 23.63
CA THR A 318 7.49 -37.19 23.00
C THR A 318 7.77 -36.98 21.53
N TRP A 319 8.75 -37.71 21.01
CA TRP A 319 9.23 -37.61 19.63
C TRP A 319 9.25 -38.98 18.97
N ILE A 320 8.64 -39.09 17.80
CA ILE A 320 8.60 -40.32 17.00
C ILE A 320 9.13 -40.04 15.59
N PRO A 321 9.81 -41.01 14.94
CA PRO A 321 10.25 -40.85 13.56
C PRO A 321 9.07 -40.67 12.59
N VAL A 322 9.18 -39.70 11.70
CA VAL A 322 8.28 -39.55 10.55
C VAL A 322 8.59 -40.64 9.54
N ARG A 323 7.57 -41.31 8.99
CA ARG A 323 7.75 -42.36 7.97
C ARG A 323 8.04 -41.77 6.59
N VAL A 324 9.27 -41.30 6.42
CA VAL A 324 9.83 -40.74 5.18
C VAL A 324 11.25 -41.26 5.00
N GLU A 325 11.67 -41.43 3.75
CA GLU A 325 13.07 -41.71 3.42
C GLU A 325 13.81 -40.37 3.29
N ILE A 326 14.98 -40.28 3.92
CA ILE A 326 15.87 -39.12 3.87
C ILE A 326 17.28 -39.67 3.72
N LEU A 327 17.94 -39.33 2.62
CA LEU A 327 19.35 -39.65 2.41
C LEU A 327 20.23 -38.74 3.26
N PRO A 328 21.46 -39.15 3.64
CA PRO A 328 22.28 -38.34 4.54
C PRO A 328 22.66 -36.95 4.02
N ASP A 329 22.66 -36.77 2.69
CA ASP A 329 22.96 -35.53 1.97
C ASP A 329 21.72 -34.76 1.50
N ASP A 330 20.51 -35.23 1.83
CA ASP A 330 19.27 -34.50 1.53
C ASP A 330 19.19 -33.20 2.35
N ASP A 331 18.64 -32.16 1.71
CA ASP A 331 18.37 -30.84 2.27
C ASP A 331 16.86 -30.53 2.35
N PHE A 332 16.02 -31.52 2.05
CA PHE A 332 14.57 -31.38 1.95
C PHE A 332 13.84 -32.67 2.35
N THR A 333 12.64 -32.54 2.92
CA THR A 333 11.70 -33.66 3.04
C THR A 333 10.26 -33.17 3.18
N THR A 334 9.29 -34.09 3.15
CA THR A 334 7.87 -33.79 3.36
C THR A 334 7.22 -34.78 4.31
N ALA A 335 6.70 -34.28 5.42
CA ALA A 335 5.82 -35.06 6.30
C ALA A 335 4.39 -35.03 5.76
N GLY A 336 3.80 -36.18 5.47
CA GLY A 336 2.41 -36.31 5.02
C GLY A 336 1.55 -37.17 5.93
N ARG A 337 0.24 -37.23 5.66
CA ARG A 337 -0.77 -37.96 6.48
C ARG A 337 -0.90 -37.40 7.91
N LEU A 338 -0.67 -36.10 8.07
CA LEU A 338 -0.87 -35.38 9.32
C LEU A 338 -2.37 -35.30 9.63
N GLN A 339 -2.72 -35.36 10.91
CA GLN A 339 -4.11 -35.20 11.32
C GLN A 339 -4.53 -33.74 11.17
N PRO A 340 -5.71 -33.46 10.60
CA PRO A 340 -6.20 -32.09 10.47
C PRO A 340 -6.49 -31.49 11.85
N ASN A 341 -6.32 -30.18 11.94
CA ASN A 341 -6.58 -29.34 13.12
C ASN A 341 -5.73 -29.72 14.35
N GLN A 342 -4.48 -30.11 14.10
CA GLN A 342 -3.53 -30.58 15.11
C GLN A 342 -2.22 -29.81 15.02
N LEU A 343 -1.68 -29.42 16.18
CA LEU A 343 -0.36 -28.82 16.28
C LEU A 343 0.71 -29.92 16.34
N TYR A 344 1.71 -29.79 15.48
CA TYR A 344 2.90 -30.62 15.41
C TYR A 344 4.15 -29.80 15.70
N ALA A 345 5.14 -30.45 16.32
CA ALA A 345 6.53 -29.98 16.33
C ALA A 345 7.40 -30.96 15.53
N PHE A 346 8.38 -30.44 14.79
CA PHE A 346 9.33 -31.23 14.03
C PHE A 346 10.76 -30.81 14.36
N LYS A 347 11.68 -31.78 14.28
CA LYS A 347 13.14 -31.55 14.34
C LYS A 347 13.85 -32.67 13.60
N LEU A 348 15.08 -32.42 13.17
CA LEU A 348 15.97 -33.46 12.67
C LEU A 348 16.73 -34.09 13.82
N LEU A 349 17.05 -35.38 13.67
CA LEU A 349 18.09 -36.08 14.41
C LEU A 349 19.15 -36.52 13.40
N VAL A 350 20.33 -35.91 13.48
CA VAL A 350 21.49 -36.21 12.64
C VAL A 350 22.44 -37.12 13.43
N LYS A 351 22.88 -38.23 12.83
CA LYS A 351 23.90 -39.13 13.39
C LYS A 351 25.15 -39.12 12.52
N GLY A 352 26.32 -39.14 13.16
CA GLY A 352 27.61 -39.07 12.48
C GLY A 352 27.87 -37.72 11.81
N GLY A 353 28.97 -37.63 11.07
CA GLY A 353 29.36 -36.43 10.34
C GLY A 353 29.81 -35.26 11.22
N ASP A 354 29.88 -34.09 10.59
CA ASP A 354 30.37 -32.86 11.22
C ASP A 354 29.27 -32.09 11.98
N ASN A 355 28.00 -32.44 11.75
CA ASN A 355 26.83 -31.76 12.31
C ASN A 355 25.89 -32.69 13.14
N PRO A 356 26.41 -33.52 14.06
CA PRO A 356 25.57 -34.48 14.79
C PRO A 356 24.67 -33.80 15.83
N GLY A 357 23.50 -34.39 16.08
CA GLY A 357 22.59 -33.98 17.13
C GLY A 357 21.20 -33.61 16.64
N GLU A 358 20.45 -32.92 17.49
CA GLU A 358 19.10 -32.47 17.17
C GLU A 358 19.14 -31.08 16.53
N SER A 359 18.33 -30.85 15.50
CA SER A 359 18.18 -29.50 14.94
C SER A 359 17.38 -28.58 15.85
N ASN A 360 17.26 -27.31 15.46
CA ASN A 360 16.19 -26.44 15.94
C ASN A 360 14.80 -27.07 15.69
N VAL A 361 13.81 -26.66 16.48
CA VAL A 361 12.42 -27.14 16.39
C VAL A 361 11.61 -26.20 15.51
N VAL A 362 10.83 -26.76 14.59
CA VAL A 362 9.84 -26.05 13.80
C VAL A 362 8.44 -26.51 14.16
N TRP A 363 7.47 -25.60 14.11
CA TRP A 363 6.08 -25.90 14.45
C TRP A 363 5.20 -25.84 13.20
N PHE A 364 4.09 -26.57 13.24
CA PHE A 364 3.09 -26.54 12.18
C PHE A 364 1.72 -26.91 12.72
N TYR A 365 0.73 -26.06 12.47
CA TYR A 365 -0.67 -26.41 12.67
C TYR A 365 -1.25 -26.95 11.36
N SER A 366 -1.54 -28.24 11.30
CA SER A 366 -2.19 -28.85 10.14
C SER A 366 -3.66 -28.45 10.11
N GLY A 367 -4.20 -28.10 8.94
CA GLY A 367 -5.61 -27.74 8.77
C GLY A 367 -5.92 -26.27 9.07
N LEU A 368 -7.13 -26.02 9.56
CA LEU A 368 -7.70 -24.69 9.81
C LEU A 368 -7.91 -24.50 11.31
N GLN A 369 -7.17 -23.59 11.94
CA GLN A 369 -7.35 -23.34 13.37
C GLN A 369 -8.57 -22.46 13.59
N ASP A 370 -9.63 -23.00 14.21
CA ASP A 370 -10.78 -22.19 14.64
C ASP A 370 -10.29 -21.12 15.62
N ILE A 371 -10.53 -19.86 15.27
CA ILE A 371 -10.07 -18.73 16.05
C ILE A 371 -10.67 -18.71 17.47
N LYS A 372 -11.87 -19.28 17.66
CA LYS A 372 -12.46 -19.37 19.01
C LYS A 372 -11.67 -20.28 19.96
N ALA A 373 -10.81 -21.16 19.42
CA ALA A 373 -9.92 -21.99 20.22
C ALA A 373 -8.75 -21.20 20.85
N THR A 374 -8.47 -19.97 20.40
CA THR A 374 -7.39 -19.11 20.92
C THR A 374 -7.86 -18.17 22.03
N GLY A 375 -9.17 -18.12 22.30
CA GLY A 375 -9.77 -17.28 23.35
C GLY A 375 -10.69 -16.18 22.84
N VAL A 376 -10.68 -15.93 21.53
CA VAL A 376 -11.62 -15.04 20.82
C VAL A 376 -13.07 -15.51 21.03
N LYS A 377 -14.01 -14.59 21.23
CA LYS A 377 -15.41 -14.90 21.52
C LYS A 377 -16.26 -14.97 20.26
N GLY A 378 -16.23 -13.94 19.43
CA GLY A 378 -17.12 -13.82 18.27
C GLY A 378 -18.61 -13.77 18.67
N ASP A 379 -18.94 -13.16 19.81
CA ASP A 379 -20.31 -13.07 20.34
C ASP A 379 -21.03 -11.75 20.01
N GLY A 380 -20.34 -10.82 19.35
CA GLY A 380 -20.85 -9.49 19.01
C GLY A 380 -20.96 -8.52 20.19
N LEU A 381 -20.55 -8.92 21.40
CA LEU A 381 -20.64 -8.11 22.62
C LEU A 381 -19.27 -7.62 23.10
N VAL A 382 -18.28 -8.50 23.10
CA VAL A 382 -16.92 -8.15 23.55
C VAL A 382 -16.13 -7.47 22.43
N ASP A 383 -15.10 -6.72 22.83
CA ASP A 383 -14.04 -6.27 21.93
C ASP A 383 -13.02 -7.41 21.78
N ASP A 384 -12.98 -8.04 20.61
CA ASP A 384 -12.12 -9.20 20.31
C ASP A 384 -10.72 -8.80 19.80
N THR A 385 -10.42 -7.49 19.68
CA THR A 385 -9.20 -6.96 19.03
C THR A 385 -7.92 -7.62 19.53
N GLU A 386 -7.64 -7.53 20.84
CA GLU A 386 -6.41 -8.07 21.43
C GLU A 386 -6.33 -9.60 21.32
N ALA A 387 -7.46 -10.29 21.44
CA ALA A 387 -7.49 -11.75 21.33
C ALA A 387 -7.22 -12.21 19.89
N ILE A 388 -7.71 -11.48 18.89
CA ILE A 388 -7.46 -11.73 17.48
C ILE A 388 -6.01 -11.42 17.13
N ASN A 389 -5.48 -10.25 17.51
CA ASN A 389 -4.09 -9.88 17.26
C ASN A 389 -3.12 -10.90 17.88
N LYS A 390 -3.42 -11.36 19.09
CA LYS A 390 -2.67 -12.44 19.73
C LYS A 390 -2.74 -13.76 18.96
N ALA A 391 -3.92 -14.12 18.42
CA ALA A 391 -4.06 -15.32 17.61
C ALA A 391 -3.24 -15.24 16.30
N ILE A 392 -3.20 -14.07 15.67
CA ILE A 392 -2.38 -13.82 14.47
C ILE A 392 -0.90 -13.93 14.81
N GLN A 393 -0.45 -13.31 15.92
CA GLN A 393 0.92 -13.43 16.40
C GLN A 393 1.30 -14.88 16.70
N GLU A 394 0.48 -15.59 17.48
CA GLU A 394 0.73 -17.00 17.82
C GLU A 394 0.82 -17.85 16.54
N MET A 395 -0.02 -17.62 15.53
CA MET A 395 0.06 -18.34 14.25
C MET A 395 1.30 -17.97 13.42
N ASN A 396 1.69 -16.70 13.40
CA ASN A 396 2.90 -16.25 12.72
C ASN A 396 4.17 -16.86 13.34
N GLU A 397 4.24 -16.95 14.68
CA GLU A 397 5.33 -17.59 15.41
C GLU A 397 5.46 -19.10 15.12
N LEU A 398 4.38 -19.76 14.68
CA LEU A 398 4.42 -21.14 14.15
C LEU A 398 4.92 -21.21 12.69
N GLY A 399 5.41 -20.10 12.13
CA GLY A 399 5.79 -19.97 10.73
C GLY A 399 4.62 -19.74 9.78
N GLY A 400 3.42 -19.44 10.30
CA GLY A 400 2.20 -19.16 9.53
C GLY A 400 1.21 -20.31 9.42
N GLY A 401 0.01 -20.01 8.93
CA GLY A 401 -1.10 -20.96 8.81
C GLY A 401 -2.43 -20.25 8.62
N ILE A 402 -3.54 -20.96 8.80
CA ILE A 402 -4.88 -20.45 8.49
C ILE A 402 -5.71 -20.36 9.77
N LEU A 403 -6.16 -19.16 10.10
CA LEU A 403 -7.13 -18.86 11.15
C LEU A 403 -8.53 -18.83 10.54
N ARG A 404 -9.39 -19.74 11.01
CA ARG A 404 -10.78 -19.85 10.56
C ARG A 404 -11.72 -19.10 11.51
N PHE A 405 -12.44 -18.14 10.96
CA PHE A 405 -13.55 -17.45 11.60
C PHE A 405 -14.83 -18.25 11.32
N THR A 406 -15.32 -18.93 12.35
CA THR A 406 -16.59 -19.66 12.31
C THR A 406 -17.78 -18.72 12.55
N ALA A 407 -19.01 -19.21 12.43
CA ALA A 407 -20.23 -18.41 12.62
C ALA A 407 -20.19 -17.54 13.89
N GLY A 408 -20.45 -16.24 13.77
CA GLY A 408 -20.38 -15.28 14.89
C GLY A 408 -20.02 -13.87 14.45
N THR A 409 -20.10 -12.92 15.38
CA THR A 409 -19.74 -11.52 15.15
C THR A 409 -18.51 -11.15 15.97
N TYR A 410 -17.43 -10.76 15.29
CA TYR A 410 -16.14 -10.44 15.87
C TYR A 410 -15.93 -8.94 15.83
N ASN A 411 -16.08 -8.26 16.97
CA ASN A 411 -15.87 -6.82 17.03
C ASN A 411 -14.38 -6.50 17.11
N VAL A 412 -13.90 -5.61 16.24
CA VAL A 412 -12.48 -5.27 16.15
C VAL A 412 -12.27 -3.77 16.01
N ARG A 413 -11.15 -3.29 16.53
CA ARG A 413 -10.58 -1.98 16.21
C ARG A 413 -9.57 -2.16 15.09
N THR A 414 -8.27 -2.15 15.42
CA THR A 414 -7.20 -2.43 14.46
C THR A 414 -6.67 -3.84 14.63
N VAL A 415 -6.80 -4.64 13.58
CA VAL A 415 -6.24 -5.97 13.43
C VAL A 415 -4.89 -5.87 12.71
N HIS A 416 -3.81 -6.31 13.35
CA HIS A 416 -2.47 -6.30 12.75
C HIS A 416 -2.22 -7.61 12.00
N LEU A 417 -2.05 -7.49 10.70
CA LEU A 417 -1.73 -8.61 9.82
C LEU A 417 -0.23 -8.93 9.94
N LEU A 418 0.10 -10.21 9.89
CA LEU A 418 1.49 -10.70 9.90
C LEU A 418 1.71 -11.68 8.75
N SER A 419 2.95 -11.75 8.27
CA SER A 419 3.32 -12.59 7.14
C SER A 419 2.88 -14.04 7.35
N ASN A 420 2.48 -14.71 6.28
CA ASN A 420 2.11 -16.13 6.27
C ASN A 420 0.86 -16.50 7.11
N VAL A 421 0.11 -15.54 7.65
CA VAL A 421 -1.14 -15.79 8.38
C VAL A 421 -2.32 -15.45 7.50
N TRP A 422 -3.22 -16.41 7.33
CA TRP A 422 -4.39 -16.29 6.47
C TRP A 422 -5.66 -16.29 7.30
N LEU A 423 -6.60 -15.41 6.96
CA LEU A 423 -7.89 -15.29 7.60
C LEU A 423 -8.95 -15.89 6.67
N HIS A 424 -9.57 -16.99 7.09
CA HIS A 424 -10.64 -17.67 6.36
C HIS A 424 -11.99 -17.44 7.05
N LEU A 425 -12.93 -16.79 6.37
CA LEU A 425 -14.24 -16.44 6.92
C LEU A 425 -15.32 -17.40 6.38
N ASP A 426 -15.94 -18.16 7.30
CA ASP A 426 -17.15 -18.93 6.97
C ASP A 426 -18.33 -17.99 6.63
N ALA A 427 -19.34 -18.50 5.91
CA ALA A 427 -20.48 -17.71 5.42
C ALA A 427 -21.23 -16.91 6.51
N ASP A 428 -21.32 -17.45 7.73
CA ASP A 428 -22.01 -16.83 8.87
C ASP A 428 -21.06 -16.03 9.79
N ALA A 429 -19.80 -15.84 9.40
CA ALA A 429 -18.85 -15.03 10.14
C ALA A 429 -18.95 -13.55 9.73
N VAL A 430 -19.01 -12.66 10.73
CA VAL A 430 -19.02 -11.21 10.54
C VAL A 430 -17.86 -10.60 11.31
N ILE A 431 -16.92 -9.96 10.62
CA ILE A 431 -15.93 -9.09 11.28
C ILE A 431 -16.45 -7.65 11.22
N GLN A 432 -16.55 -7.02 12.38
CA GLN A 432 -17.28 -5.77 12.57
C GLN A 432 -16.40 -4.69 13.21
N GLY A 433 -16.28 -3.53 12.56
CA GLY A 433 -15.52 -2.40 13.07
C GLY A 433 -16.13 -1.74 14.31
N LEU A 434 -15.26 -1.39 15.26
CA LEU A 434 -15.52 -0.50 16.39
C LEU A 434 -14.82 0.86 16.16
N PRO A 435 -15.24 1.95 16.83
CA PRO A 435 -14.46 3.18 16.86
C PRO A 435 -13.08 2.95 17.51
N GLY A 436 -12.20 3.94 17.54
CA GLY A 436 -10.97 3.87 18.33
C GLY A 436 -9.91 2.89 17.83
N GLY A 437 -9.76 2.73 16.52
CA GLY A 437 -8.56 2.12 15.92
C GLY A 437 -7.26 2.82 16.33
N ASP A 438 -6.14 2.25 15.91
CA ASP A 438 -4.82 2.80 16.21
C ASP A 438 -4.72 4.27 15.81
N ALA A 439 -3.96 5.03 16.61
CA ALA A 439 -3.70 6.41 16.31
C ALA A 439 -2.89 6.54 15.01
N PRO A 440 -3.12 7.61 14.21
CA PRO A 440 -2.22 7.99 13.12
C PRO A 440 -0.76 8.03 13.58
N GLU A 441 0.17 7.63 12.70
CA GLU A 441 1.58 7.54 13.05
C GLU A 441 2.16 8.90 13.43
N THR A 442 3.18 8.86 14.28
CA THR A 442 4.05 10.01 14.50
C THR A 442 5.03 10.13 13.36
N THR A 443 5.26 11.36 12.88
CA THR A 443 6.02 11.63 11.65
C THR A 443 7.08 12.71 11.87
N TRP A 444 8.02 12.81 10.91
CA TRP A 444 9.06 13.85 10.90
C TRP A 444 8.54 15.23 10.48
N PHE A 445 7.49 15.26 9.66
CA PHE A 445 6.93 16.48 9.08
C PHE A 445 5.52 16.76 9.58
N SER A 446 5.03 17.98 9.42
CA SER A 446 3.61 18.29 9.65
C SER A 446 2.79 18.09 8.37
N ASP A 447 1.59 17.53 8.48
CA ASP A 447 0.62 17.39 7.38
C ASP A 447 -0.34 18.60 7.27
N ARG A 448 -0.30 19.52 8.24
CA ARG A 448 -1.30 20.59 8.44
C ARG A 448 -1.45 21.53 7.24
N ALA A 449 -0.35 21.85 6.55
CA ALA A 449 -0.39 22.69 5.35
C ALA A 449 -1.33 22.12 4.29
N TYR A 450 -1.34 20.79 4.11
CA TYR A 450 -2.18 20.13 3.12
C TYR A 450 -3.66 20.03 3.52
N ARG A 451 -3.99 19.98 4.83
CA ARG A 451 -5.39 19.84 5.30
C ARG A 451 -6.34 20.96 4.85
N SER A 452 -5.80 22.03 4.27
CA SER A 452 -6.54 23.12 3.67
C SER A 452 -6.91 22.92 2.19
N GLY A 453 -6.43 21.85 1.56
CA GLY A 453 -6.60 21.53 0.15
C GLY A 453 -5.58 22.21 -0.76
N LEU A 454 -5.66 21.91 -2.06
CA LEU A 454 -4.85 22.56 -3.10
C LEU A 454 -5.68 23.64 -3.77
N SER A 455 -5.71 24.85 -3.19
CA SER A 455 -6.24 26.00 -3.91
C SER A 455 -5.31 26.32 -5.09
N PRO A 456 -5.82 26.75 -6.26
CA PRO A 456 -5.00 27.28 -7.34
C PRO A 456 -4.10 28.46 -6.94
N THR A 457 -4.25 29.01 -5.73
CA THR A 457 -3.48 30.15 -5.21
C THR A 457 -2.75 29.88 -3.90
N ASP A 458 -2.85 28.68 -3.32
CA ASP A 458 -2.21 28.35 -2.04
C ASP A 458 -0.87 27.61 -2.24
N PRO A 459 0.28 28.26 -1.99
CA PRO A 459 1.59 27.65 -2.21
C PRO A 459 2.03 26.75 -1.04
N ARG A 460 1.31 26.74 0.09
CA ARG A 460 1.77 26.06 1.32
C ARG A 460 2.10 24.57 1.13
N PRO A 461 1.36 23.77 0.33
CA PRO A 461 1.72 22.38 0.09
C PRO A 461 3.09 22.19 -0.59
N TYR A 462 3.63 23.23 -1.22
CA TYR A 462 4.92 23.25 -1.92
C TYR A 462 6.04 23.94 -1.13
N ALA A 463 5.73 24.62 -0.02
CA ALA A 463 6.67 25.45 0.74
C ALA A 463 7.89 24.67 1.28
N ASP A 464 7.66 23.43 1.72
CA ASP A 464 8.73 22.48 2.02
C ASP A 464 8.83 21.47 0.86
N PRO A 465 9.92 21.49 0.06
CA PRO A 465 10.10 20.57 -1.05
C PRO A 465 10.31 19.12 -0.60
N GLU A 466 10.72 18.89 0.64
CA GLU A 466 11.06 17.57 1.18
C GLU A 466 9.90 16.92 1.95
N ASN A 467 8.92 17.72 2.37
CA ASN A 467 7.77 17.25 3.14
C ASN A 467 6.83 16.43 2.26
N TYR A 468 7.03 15.12 2.25
CA TYR A 468 6.16 14.22 1.51
C TYR A 468 4.72 14.25 2.03
N LEU A 469 4.43 14.51 3.31
CA LEU A 469 3.06 14.50 3.85
C LEU A 469 2.15 15.56 3.22
N THR A 470 2.70 16.61 2.62
CA THR A 470 1.93 17.63 1.91
C THR A 470 1.79 17.38 0.42
N LYS A 471 2.34 16.25 -0.07
CA LYS A 471 2.33 15.86 -1.48
C LYS A 471 1.30 14.76 -1.80
N GLN A 472 0.43 14.41 -0.86
CA GLN A 472 -0.68 13.48 -1.07
C GLN A 472 -1.87 13.86 -0.20
N ASP A 473 -2.98 13.20 -0.44
CA ASP A 473 -4.19 13.40 0.33
C ASP A 473 -4.00 12.92 1.76
N VAL A 474 -4.68 13.55 2.74
CA VAL A 474 -4.56 13.16 4.16
C VAL A 474 -4.90 11.68 4.35
N GLY A 475 -5.85 11.18 3.56
CA GLY A 475 -6.22 9.78 3.50
C GLY A 475 -5.09 8.85 3.07
N HIS A 476 -4.07 9.33 2.36
CA HIS A 476 -2.90 8.54 1.94
C HIS A 476 -1.72 8.67 2.91
N THR A 477 -1.80 9.60 3.87
CA THR A 477 -0.67 10.00 4.72
C THR A 477 -0.41 9.04 5.88
N PHE A 478 -1.49 8.57 6.52
CA PHE A 478 -1.42 7.73 7.71
C PHE A 478 -2.01 6.35 7.41
N PHE A 479 -1.32 5.29 7.83
CA PHE A 479 -1.68 3.92 7.48
C PHE A 479 -2.26 3.13 8.65
N ARG A 480 -1.80 3.40 9.88
CA ARG A 480 -2.21 2.67 11.09
C ARG A 480 -3.65 2.91 11.51
N ASN A 481 -4.25 4.04 11.15
CA ASN A 481 -5.64 4.36 11.46
C ASN A 481 -6.63 3.58 10.56
N ALA A 482 -6.54 2.25 10.61
CA ALA A 482 -7.24 1.30 9.78
C ALA A 482 -7.84 0.15 10.62
N MET A 483 -8.83 -0.55 10.07
CA MET A 483 -9.40 -1.75 10.68
C MET A 483 -8.49 -2.97 10.54
N PHE A 484 -7.79 -3.11 9.41
CA PHE A 484 -6.73 -4.08 9.17
C PHE A 484 -5.49 -3.35 8.67
N PHE A 485 -4.35 -3.60 9.30
CA PHE A 485 -3.10 -2.95 8.97
C PHE A 485 -1.98 -3.96 8.75
N GLY A 486 -1.19 -3.75 7.70
CA GLY A 486 0.04 -4.50 7.40
C GLY A 486 1.14 -3.59 6.86
N GLU A 487 2.36 -3.76 7.36
CA GLU A 487 3.56 -3.07 6.86
C GLU A 487 4.69 -4.09 6.66
N ARG A 488 5.25 -4.14 5.44
CA ARG A 488 6.34 -5.07 5.07
C ARG A 488 6.05 -6.55 5.39
N ILE A 489 4.81 -6.96 5.20
CA ILE A 489 4.39 -8.35 5.36
C ILE A 489 4.22 -9.04 4.01
N ASP A 490 4.26 -10.37 4.03
CA ASP A 490 4.24 -11.20 2.83
C ASP A 490 3.27 -12.39 2.99
N ASN A 491 2.61 -12.78 1.89
CA ASN A 491 1.79 -13.99 1.81
C ASN A 491 0.62 -13.99 2.80
N VAL A 492 -0.24 -12.98 2.68
CA VAL A 492 -1.42 -12.78 3.54
C VAL A 492 -2.70 -12.88 2.72
N LYS A 493 -3.70 -13.53 3.30
CA LYS A 493 -4.99 -13.75 2.65
C LYS A 493 -6.13 -13.44 3.58
N ILE A 494 -7.15 -12.77 3.07
CA ILE A 494 -8.41 -12.51 3.77
C ILE A 494 -9.52 -12.98 2.83
N VAL A 495 -9.94 -14.23 3.02
CA VAL A 495 -10.75 -14.96 2.04
C VAL A 495 -11.96 -15.61 2.68
N GLY A 496 -13.01 -15.82 1.89
CA GLY A 496 -14.20 -16.56 2.30
C GLY A 496 -15.49 -15.83 1.94
N THR A 497 -16.62 -16.37 2.39
CA THR A 497 -17.96 -15.95 1.95
C THR A 497 -18.75 -15.24 3.05
N GLY A 498 -18.06 -14.90 4.14
CA GLY A 498 -18.61 -14.15 5.27
C GLY A 498 -18.81 -12.67 4.95
N ARG A 499 -18.86 -11.85 6.01
CA ARG A 499 -19.05 -10.40 5.90
C ARG A 499 -17.97 -9.63 6.65
N ILE A 500 -17.44 -8.57 6.04
CA ILE A 500 -16.59 -7.58 6.70
C ILE A 500 -17.28 -6.23 6.62
N THR A 501 -17.49 -5.58 7.76
CA THR A 501 -18.19 -4.29 7.81
C THR A 501 -17.50 -3.31 8.73
N GLY A 502 -17.38 -2.06 8.29
CA GLY A 502 -16.90 -0.98 9.16
C GLY A 502 -17.94 -0.53 10.20
N ASN A 503 -19.20 -1.01 10.12
CA ASN A 503 -20.27 -0.74 11.08
C ASN A 503 -20.49 0.76 11.37
N GLY A 504 -20.21 1.61 10.39
CA GLY A 504 -20.33 3.08 10.48
C GLY A 504 -19.23 3.71 11.35
N SER A 505 -18.27 2.92 11.82
CA SER A 505 -17.16 3.38 12.67
C SER A 505 -16.00 3.97 11.87
N LEU A 506 -15.91 3.63 10.57
CA LEU A 506 -14.88 4.14 9.66
C LEU A 506 -15.35 5.44 9.01
N VAL A 507 -14.50 6.47 8.98
CA VAL A 507 -14.83 7.81 8.50
C VAL A 507 -14.54 7.96 7.01
N THR A 508 -15.32 8.77 6.28
CA THR A 508 -15.17 9.02 4.83
C THR A 508 -14.66 10.42 4.47
N SER A 509 -14.50 11.31 5.44
CA SER A 509 -14.18 12.74 5.22
C SER A 509 -12.69 13.01 5.05
N ASP A 510 -12.33 13.93 4.14
CA ASP A 510 -10.97 14.48 4.01
C ASP A 510 -10.46 15.19 5.28
N LYS A 511 -11.37 15.53 6.19
CA LYS A 511 -11.05 16.18 7.47
C LYS A 511 -10.92 15.19 8.63
N VAL A 512 -10.75 13.89 8.34
CA VAL A 512 -10.68 12.81 9.35
C VAL A 512 -9.73 13.14 10.51
N MET A 513 -8.56 13.72 10.24
CA MET A 513 -7.56 14.02 11.27
C MET A 513 -7.95 15.18 12.20
N ASN A 514 -9.05 15.90 11.90
CA ASN A 514 -9.62 16.92 12.79
C ASN A 514 -10.67 16.34 13.75
N ASN A 515 -11.04 15.07 13.61
CA ASN A 515 -11.96 14.41 14.52
C ASN A 515 -11.30 14.13 15.88
N ALA A 516 -12.14 13.83 16.87
CA ALA A 516 -11.69 13.25 18.13
C ALA A 516 -10.87 11.97 17.88
N PRO A 517 -9.87 11.64 18.71
CA PRO A 517 -8.95 10.52 18.48
C PRO A 517 -9.63 9.17 18.18
N ASP A 518 -10.77 8.89 18.82
CA ASP A 518 -11.56 7.66 18.63
C ASP A 518 -12.31 7.60 17.29
N LYS A 519 -12.29 8.67 16.49
CA LYS A 519 -13.00 8.81 15.21
C LYS A 519 -12.05 9.16 14.06
N ARG A 520 -10.82 8.68 14.12
CA ARG A 520 -9.80 8.91 13.08
C ARG A 520 -9.55 7.70 12.17
N CYS A 521 -10.15 6.55 12.47
CA CYS A 521 -10.05 5.37 11.61
C CYS A 521 -10.85 5.59 10.32
N ASP A 522 -10.22 5.49 9.16
CA ASP A 522 -10.84 5.80 7.85
C ASP A 522 -10.60 4.74 6.78
N LYS A 523 -9.93 3.64 7.11
CA LYS A 523 -9.61 2.55 6.16
C LYS A 523 -10.09 1.23 6.70
N MET A 524 -10.63 0.39 5.82
CA MET A 524 -10.86 -1.00 6.19
C MET A 524 -9.55 -1.79 6.10
N PHE A 525 -8.87 -1.78 4.96
CA PHE A 525 -7.56 -2.41 4.75
C PHE A 525 -6.51 -1.36 4.40
N SER A 526 -5.39 -1.37 5.10
CA SER A 526 -4.25 -0.48 4.87
C SER A 526 -2.98 -1.32 4.78
N LEU A 527 -2.41 -1.41 3.57
CA LEU A 527 -1.28 -2.28 3.26
C LEU A 527 -0.12 -1.47 2.70
N LYS A 528 1.01 -1.51 3.38
CA LYS A 528 2.17 -0.70 3.05
C LYS A 528 3.37 -1.59 2.78
N LEU A 529 3.92 -1.51 1.57
CA LEU A 529 5.13 -2.26 1.16
C LEU A 529 4.99 -3.77 1.38
N CYS A 530 3.79 -4.31 1.19
CA CYS A 530 3.51 -5.72 1.39
C CYS A 530 3.73 -6.51 0.10
N THR A 531 3.72 -7.84 0.18
CA THR A 531 3.77 -8.71 -1.01
C THR A 531 2.82 -9.90 -0.92
N ASN A 532 2.35 -10.39 -2.07
CA ASN A 532 1.51 -11.60 -2.17
C ASN A 532 0.24 -11.53 -1.32
N ILE A 533 -0.62 -10.57 -1.63
CA ILE A 533 -1.85 -10.28 -0.90
C ILE A 533 -3.06 -10.78 -1.67
N GLU A 534 -4.00 -11.42 -0.97
CA GLU A 534 -5.30 -11.81 -1.54
C GLU A 534 -6.46 -11.36 -0.63
N ILE A 535 -7.47 -10.73 -1.23
CA ILE A 535 -8.71 -10.36 -0.53
C ILE A 535 -9.89 -10.73 -1.43
N GLY A 536 -10.72 -11.69 -1.01
CA GLY A 536 -11.81 -12.11 -1.89
C GLY A 536 -12.70 -13.24 -1.43
N GLY A 537 -13.68 -13.55 -2.27
CA GLY A 537 -14.56 -14.71 -2.12
C GLY A 537 -13.88 -16.04 -2.44
N TRP A 538 -14.67 -17.02 -2.87
CA TRP A 538 -14.18 -18.22 -3.51
C TRP A 538 -14.09 -18.01 -5.02
N ASP A 539 -12.89 -18.16 -5.58
CA ASP A 539 -12.68 -18.26 -7.02
C ASP A 539 -13.31 -19.55 -7.54
N ILE A 540 -14.44 -19.42 -8.23
CA ILE A 540 -15.16 -20.51 -8.88
C ILE A 540 -14.82 -20.64 -10.36
N SER A 541 -13.78 -19.94 -10.83
CA SER A 541 -13.27 -19.93 -12.19
C SER A 541 -14.33 -19.58 -13.25
N LYS A 542 -15.23 -18.66 -12.90
CA LYS A 542 -16.28 -18.15 -13.78
C LYS A 542 -16.26 -16.63 -13.83
N ASP A 543 -16.59 -16.09 -14.99
CA ASP A 543 -16.77 -14.66 -15.17
C ASP A 543 -18.13 -14.21 -14.63
N MET A 544 -18.11 -13.10 -13.88
CA MET A 544 -19.32 -12.44 -13.43
C MET A 544 -19.95 -11.62 -14.56
N TRP A 545 -21.27 -11.69 -14.66
CA TRP A 545 -22.14 -10.93 -15.57
C TRP A 545 -23.12 -10.07 -14.76
N TYR A 546 -23.84 -9.20 -15.45
CA TYR A 546 -24.86 -8.34 -14.84
C TYR A 546 -26.19 -8.40 -15.57
N ASP A 547 -27.29 -8.56 -14.82
CA ASP A 547 -28.65 -8.56 -15.35
C ASP A 547 -29.35 -7.23 -15.02
N PRO A 548 -29.52 -6.31 -15.99
CA PRO A 548 -30.12 -5.00 -15.74
C PRO A 548 -31.61 -5.06 -15.39
N GLN A 549 -32.32 -6.15 -15.71
CA GLN A 549 -33.74 -6.29 -15.36
C GLN A 549 -33.93 -6.68 -13.89
N LYS A 550 -33.00 -7.47 -13.34
CA LYS A 550 -33.02 -7.89 -11.93
C LYS A 550 -32.21 -6.98 -11.02
N ASP A 551 -31.30 -6.19 -11.58
CA ASP A 551 -30.30 -5.42 -10.84
C ASP A 551 -29.39 -6.30 -9.97
N GLU A 552 -28.95 -7.42 -10.55
CA GLU A 552 -28.17 -8.44 -9.85
C GLU A 552 -27.03 -8.99 -10.73
N PRO A 553 -25.88 -9.30 -10.12
CA PRO A 553 -24.84 -10.06 -10.80
C PRO A 553 -25.27 -11.53 -10.97
N TYR A 554 -24.72 -12.21 -11.96
CA TYR A 554 -24.94 -13.63 -12.19
C TYR A 554 -23.73 -14.29 -12.87
N TYR A 555 -23.72 -15.61 -12.87
CA TYR A 555 -22.75 -16.44 -13.58
C TYR A 555 -23.46 -17.30 -14.63
N ILE A 556 -22.74 -17.72 -15.67
CA ILE A 556 -23.27 -18.61 -16.71
C ILE A 556 -22.78 -20.04 -16.44
N GLU A 557 -23.70 -21.00 -16.42
CA GLU A 557 -23.42 -22.44 -16.32
C GLU A 557 -23.07 -23.05 -17.68
N SER A 558 -22.52 -24.27 -17.69
CA SER A 558 -22.08 -24.94 -18.93
C SER A 558 -23.20 -25.21 -19.95
N ASP A 559 -24.46 -25.19 -19.50
CA ASP A 559 -25.66 -25.34 -20.34
C ASP A 559 -26.31 -23.98 -20.72
N ASN A 560 -25.57 -22.88 -20.52
CA ASN A 560 -25.99 -21.49 -20.71
C ASN A 560 -27.11 -21.00 -19.77
N GLN A 561 -27.42 -21.71 -18.68
CA GLN A 561 -28.33 -21.17 -17.66
C GLN A 561 -27.67 -20.05 -16.86
N LYS A 562 -28.45 -19.00 -16.53
CA LYS A 562 -28.03 -17.94 -15.62
C LYS A 562 -28.20 -18.38 -14.17
N ASN A 563 -27.12 -18.34 -13.40
CA ASN A 563 -27.08 -18.63 -11.98
C ASN A 563 -26.84 -17.34 -11.18
N TYR A 564 -27.80 -16.96 -10.33
CA TYR A 564 -27.74 -15.75 -9.51
C TYR A 564 -27.21 -16.02 -8.09
N ASP A 565 -26.69 -17.22 -7.83
CA ASP A 565 -26.04 -17.53 -6.56
C ASP A 565 -24.71 -16.78 -6.45
N VAL A 566 -24.69 -15.80 -5.55
CA VAL A 566 -23.50 -15.02 -5.16
C VAL A 566 -22.87 -15.52 -3.86
N GLY A 567 -23.23 -16.74 -3.43
CA GLY A 567 -22.76 -17.35 -2.19
C GLY A 567 -21.25 -17.61 -2.16
N ASN A 568 -20.57 -17.51 -3.30
CA ASN A 568 -19.12 -17.52 -3.39
C ASN A 568 -18.47 -16.16 -3.06
N MET A 569 -19.22 -15.05 -3.08
CA MET A 569 -18.64 -13.71 -2.95
C MET A 569 -18.41 -13.33 -1.48
N LEU A 570 -17.32 -12.60 -1.21
CA LEU A 570 -17.09 -11.93 0.07
C LEU A 570 -17.96 -10.67 0.14
N HIS A 571 -18.75 -10.52 1.22
CA HIS A 571 -19.58 -9.33 1.41
C HIS A 571 -18.82 -8.24 2.16
N ILE A 572 -18.77 -7.03 1.60
CA ILE A 572 -18.10 -5.88 2.22
C ILE A 572 -19.06 -4.67 2.24
N ASP A 573 -19.12 -3.95 3.36
CA ASP A 573 -19.87 -2.70 3.42
C ASP A 573 -19.31 -1.72 4.46
N GLN A 574 -19.67 -0.44 4.31
CA GLN A 574 -19.29 0.63 5.24
C GLN A 574 -17.77 0.77 5.46
N GLY A 575 -16.97 0.61 4.40
CA GLY A 575 -15.51 0.57 4.45
C GLY A 575 -14.76 1.86 4.79
N GLY A 576 -15.45 2.98 4.98
CA GLY A 576 -14.81 4.26 5.26
C GLY A 576 -14.32 4.98 4.00
N HIS A 577 -13.26 5.76 4.15
CA HIS A 577 -12.63 6.54 3.09
C HIS A 577 -12.03 5.62 2.02
N PHE A 578 -11.32 4.57 2.43
CA PHE A 578 -10.82 3.52 1.54
C PHE A 578 -11.24 2.15 2.07
N VAL A 579 -11.89 1.34 1.24
CA VAL A 579 -11.99 -0.09 1.57
C VAL A 579 -10.57 -0.66 1.59
N LEU A 580 -9.78 -0.48 0.53
CA LEU A 580 -8.38 -0.86 0.49
C LEU A 580 -7.54 0.34 0.06
N LEU A 581 -6.58 0.71 0.90
CA LEU A 581 -5.42 1.49 0.50
C LEU A 581 -4.20 0.57 0.50
N ALA A 582 -3.68 0.25 -0.68
CA ALA A 582 -2.42 -0.44 -0.84
C ALA A 582 -1.37 0.52 -1.41
N THR A 583 -0.24 0.69 -0.73
CA THR A 583 0.85 1.56 -1.18
C THR A 583 2.17 0.80 -1.27
N GLY A 584 2.80 0.81 -2.45
CA GLY A 584 4.06 0.12 -2.70
C GLY A 584 4.00 -1.40 -2.53
N THR A 585 2.79 -1.96 -2.56
CA THR A 585 2.52 -3.38 -2.34
C THR A 585 2.50 -4.10 -3.69
N ASP A 586 3.16 -5.24 -3.79
CA ASP A 586 3.35 -5.96 -5.05
C ASP A 586 2.72 -7.38 -5.00
N GLY A 587 2.11 -7.83 -6.10
CA GLY A 587 1.40 -9.10 -6.14
C GLY A 587 0.10 -9.05 -5.33
N ILE A 588 -0.92 -8.38 -5.86
CA ILE A 588 -2.22 -8.22 -5.19
C ILE A 588 -3.30 -8.90 -6.02
N HIS A 589 -4.16 -9.68 -5.38
CA HIS A 589 -5.37 -10.25 -5.97
C HIS A 589 -6.60 -9.87 -5.16
N VAL A 590 -7.46 -9.03 -5.73
CA VAL A 590 -8.78 -8.77 -5.15
C VAL A 590 -9.85 -9.37 -6.05
N HIS A 591 -10.75 -10.18 -5.50
CA HIS A 591 -11.69 -10.91 -6.34
C HIS A 591 -13.00 -11.33 -5.66
N ASP A 592 -14.04 -11.52 -6.46
CA ASP A 592 -15.34 -12.04 -6.02
C ASP A 592 -15.88 -11.30 -4.79
N THR A 593 -15.97 -9.97 -4.87
CA THR A 593 -16.46 -9.13 -3.77
C THR A 593 -17.76 -8.42 -4.13
N TYR A 594 -18.70 -8.44 -3.18
CA TYR A 594 -19.96 -7.72 -3.28
C TYR A 594 -19.95 -6.57 -2.27
N PHE A 595 -19.86 -5.36 -2.78
CA PHE A 595 -19.98 -4.15 -1.98
C PHE A 595 -21.42 -3.68 -1.78
N ALA A 596 -21.71 -3.26 -0.56
CA ALA A 596 -22.97 -2.64 -0.19
C ALA A 596 -24.21 -3.55 -0.36
N LYS A 597 -24.04 -4.86 -0.12
CA LYS A 597 -25.16 -5.82 -0.09
C LYS A 597 -26.12 -5.55 1.08
N HIS A 598 -25.55 -5.33 2.27
CA HIS A 598 -26.32 -5.16 3.52
C HIS A 598 -26.53 -3.68 3.87
N HIS A 599 -25.57 -2.82 3.54
CA HIS A 599 -25.67 -1.37 3.77
C HIS A 599 -25.00 -0.58 2.64
N THR A 600 -25.70 0.43 2.13
CA THR A 600 -25.30 1.21 0.95
C THR A 600 -24.56 2.51 1.25
N LYS A 601 -24.28 2.79 2.53
CA LYS A 601 -23.63 4.03 2.95
C LYS A 601 -22.21 3.75 3.41
N ASN A 602 -21.43 4.83 3.54
CA ASN A 602 -20.14 4.83 4.22
C ASN A 602 -19.04 4.00 3.54
N ALA A 603 -19.03 3.96 2.21
CA ALA A 603 -17.91 3.48 1.41
C ALA A 603 -17.59 4.56 0.36
N ARG A 604 -16.39 5.13 0.40
CA ARG A 604 -15.96 6.18 -0.51
C ARG A 604 -15.21 5.58 -1.70
N ASP A 605 -13.91 5.36 -1.56
CA ASP A 605 -13.10 4.60 -2.53
C ASP A 605 -13.12 3.12 -2.16
N ILE A 606 -13.12 2.26 -3.16
CA ILE A 606 -13.09 0.81 -2.97
C ILE A 606 -11.64 0.30 -2.99
N TYR A 607 -11.00 0.21 -4.17
CA TYR A 607 -9.66 -0.34 -4.28
C TYR A 607 -8.65 0.68 -4.83
N ASP A 608 -7.83 1.23 -3.93
CA ASP A 608 -6.75 2.15 -4.24
C ASP A 608 -5.39 1.43 -4.24
N PHE A 609 -4.71 1.48 -5.38
CA PHE A 609 -3.41 0.86 -5.62
C PHE A 609 -2.36 1.94 -5.94
N MET A 610 -1.69 2.44 -4.91
CA MET A 610 -0.69 3.48 -5.02
C MET A 610 0.71 2.86 -5.19
N ALA A 611 1.36 3.13 -6.33
CA ALA A 611 2.71 2.65 -6.61
C ALA A 611 2.86 1.11 -6.49
N CYS A 612 1.78 0.37 -6.74
CA CYS A 612 1.70 -1.09 -6.66
C CYS A 612 2.04 -1.74 -8.00
N ASN A 613 2.55 -2.97 -7.97
CA ASN A 613 2.86 -3.75 -9.16
C ASN A 613 2.22 -5.13 -9.11
N ASP A 614 1.94 -5.69 -10.28
CA ASP A 614 1.39 -7.04 -10.43
C ASP A 614 0.05 -7.20 -9.70
N VAL A 615 -0.93 -6.39 -10.13
CA VAL A 615 -2.26 -6.29 -9.52
C VAL A 615 -3.29 -6.98 -10.40
N THR A 616 -4.08 -7.88 -9.82
CA THR A 616 -5.21 -8.55 -10.46
C THR A 616 -6.51 -8.21 -9.73
N VAL A 617 -7.52 -7.78 -10.47
CA VAL A 617 -8.84 -7.40 -9.94
C VAL A 617 -9.93 -8.10 -10.77
N THR A 618 -10.73 -8.97 -10.15
CA THR A 618 -11.69 -9.82 -10.90
C THR A 618 -13.04 -9.92 -10.20
N ASN A 619 -14.15 -9.86 -10.96
CA ASN A 619 -15.50 -10.13 -10.45
C ASN A 619 -15.89 -9.22 -9.26
N ILE A 620 -15.88 -7.91 -9.49
CA ILE A 620 -16.21 -6.92 -8.45
C ILE A 620 -17.60 -6.35 -8.74
N TYR A 621 -18.53 -6.55 -7.81
CA TYR A 621 -19.86 -5.93 -7.87
C TYR A 621 -20.01 -4.85 -6.79
N SER A 622 -20.14 -3.59 -7.21
CA SER A 622 -20.40 -2.47 -6.31
C SER A 622 -21.80 -1.93 -6.48
N ARG A 623 -22.68 -2.17 -5.50
CA ARG A 623 -24.05 -1.66 -5.57
C ARG A 623 -24.09 -0.13 -5.59
N VAL A 624 -23.23 0.52 -4.80
CA VAL A 624 -22.99 1.97 -4.79
C VAL A 624 -21.71 2.31 -4.00
N SER A 625 -20.92 3.27 -4.49
CA SER A 625 -19.84 3.94 -3.75
C SER A 625 -19.87 5.46 -3.94
N SER A 626 -19.16 6.23 -3.10
CA SER A 626 -19.07 7.68 -3.27
C SER A 626 -18.05 8.10 -4.32
N ASP A 627 -17.00 7.30 -4.48
CA ASP A 627 -15.79 7.68 -5.20
C ASP A 627 -15.27 6.42 -5.94
N ASP A 628 -13.99 6.29 -6.20
CA ASP A 628 -13.50 5.37 -7.22
C ASP A 628 -13.63 3.87 -6.84
N ILE A 629 -13.93 3.00 -7.80
CA ILE A 629 -14.05 1.55 -7.56
C ILE A 629 -12.70 0.85 -7.73
N VAL A 630 -12.02 1.05 -8.87
CA VAL A 630 -10.65 0.55 -9.10
C VAL A 630 -9.75 1.73 -9.48
N LYS A 631 -8.75 2.00 -8.66
CA LYS A 631 -7.89 3.19 -8.80
C LYS A 631 -6.39 2.88 -8.71
N PRO A 632 -5.71 2.68 -9.85
CA PRO A 632 -4.25 2.75 -9.93
C PRO A 632 -3.74 4.18 -9.81
N GLY A 633 -2.70 4.40 -9.00
CA GLY A 633 -2.09 5.72 -8.80
C GLY A 633 -0.63 5.63 -8.36
N SER A 634 -0.01 6.77 -8.11
CA SER A 634 1.32 6.88 -7.52
C SER A 634 1.43 8.18 -6.72
N ASP A 635 1.95 8.11 -5.50
CA ASP A 635 2.05 9.24 -4.58
C ASP A 635 3.39 9.24 -3.81
N CYS A 636 3.56 10.19 -2.88
CA CYS A 636 4.76 10.30 -2.05
C CYS A 636 4.60 9.72 -0.64
N SER A 637 3.53 8.96 -0.35
CA SER A 637 3.21 8.50 1.02
C SER A 637 4.25 7.57 1.65
N LEU A 638 5.09 6.94 0.84
CA LEU A 638 6.25 6.15 1.29
C LEU A 638 7.47 7.02 1.66
N GLY A 639 7.39 8.33 1.46
CA GLY A 639 8.54 9.25 1.50
C GLY A 639 9.43 9.20 0.25
N PHE A 640 9.02 8.41 -0.74
CA PHE A 640 9.60 8.33 -2.07
C PHE A 640 8.54 7.86 -3.06
N THR A 641 8.84 7.98 -4.34
CA THR A 641 7.97 7.56 -5.44
C THR A 641 8.57 6.35 -6.15
N ARG A 642 7.72 5.48 -6.71
CA ARG A 642 8.11 4.36 -7.56
C ARG A 642 7.04 4.14 -8.63
N PRO A 643 7.39 3.57 -9.80
CA PRO A 643 6.42 3.29 -10.83
C PRO A 643 5.45 2.18 -10.41
N ALA A 644 4.24 2.24 -10.96
CA ALA A 644 3.19 1.23 -10.86
C ALA A 644 3.03 0.52 -12.22
N ARG A 645 2.96 -0.82 -12.24
CA ARG A 645 2.79 -1.56 -13.50
C ARG A 645 2.08 -2.89 -13.37
N ASN A 646 1.69 -3.44 -14.52
CA ASN A 646 1.10 -4.77 -14.68
C ASN A 646 -0.24 -4.92 -13.95
N TYR A 647 -1.28 -4.25 -14.47
CA TYR A 647 -2.64 -4.34 -13.96
C TYR A 647 -3.50 -5.22 -14.89
N MET A 648 -4.15 -6.22 -14.31
CA MET A 648 -5.10 -7.11 -14.99
C MET A 648 -6.46 -6.96 -14.28
N VAL A 649 -7.38 -6.21 -14.89
CA VAL A 649 -8.68 -5.84 -14.31
C VAL A 649 -9.80 -6.39 -15.18
N ARG A 650 -10.74 -7.14 -14.62
CA ARG A 650 -11.85 -7.67 -15.41
C ARG A 650 -13.15 -7.91 -14.66
N ASN A 651 -14.26 -7.86 -15.40
CA ASN A 651 -15.61 -8.12 -14.91
C ASN A 651 -15.96 -7.20 -13.73
N ILE A 652 -15.88 -5.88 -13.94
CA ILE A 652 -16.16 -4.86 -12.92
C ILE A 652 -17.52 -4.23 -13.21
N VAL A 653 -18.43 -4.32 -12.24
CA VAL A 653 -19.80 -3.80 -12.36
C VAL A 653 -20.06 -2.87 -11.19
N GLY A 654 -20.46 -1.61 -11.44
CA GLY A 654 -20.73 -0.74 -10.30
C GLY A 654 -21.40 0.60 -10.57
N ASP A 655 -22.06 1.10 -9.52
CA ASP A 655 -22.62 2.46 -9.40
C ASP A 655 -21.71 3.28 -8.48
N THR A 656 -21.32 4.48 -8.88
CA THR A 656 -20.39 5.32 -8.11
C THR A 656 -20.64 6.80 -8.35
N ASN A 657 -20.45 7.64 -7.34
CA ASN A 657 -20.49 9.08 -7.57
C ASN A 657 -19.24 9.62 -8.30
N CYS A 658 -18.09 8.93 -8.31
CA CYS A 658 -16.95 9.34 -9.14
C CYS A 658 -16.72 8.42 -10.33
N ASN A 659 -15.78 7.48 -10.25
CA ASN A 659 -15.37 6.67 -11.38
C ASN A 659 -15.42 5.16 -11.13
N LEU A 660 -15.82 4.37 -12.16
CA LEU A 660 -15.70 2.92 -12.08
C LEU A 660 -14.22 2.53 -12.14
N PHE A 661 -13.48 3.12 -13.07
CA PHE A 661 -12.04 2.95 -13.22
C PHE A 661 -11.35 4.30 -13.40
N GLN A 662 -10.35 4.59 -12.55
CA GLN A 662 -9.58 5.84 -12.58
C GLN A 662 -8.09 5.53 -12.50
N ILE A 663 -7.29 6.07 -13.42
CA ILE A 663 -5.84 6.20 -13.19
C ILE A 663 -5.55 7.62 -12.67
N GLY A 664 -4.92 7.73 -11.51
CA GLY A 664 -4.69 9.01 -10.81
C GLY A 664 -5.82 9.38 -9.83
N SER A 665 -6.01 10.63 -9.41
CA SER A 665 -5.31 11.85 -9.80
C SER A 665 -3.85 11.95 -9.34
N GLU A 666 -3.47 11.13 -8.37
CA GLU A 666 -2.11 11.03 -7.81
C GLU A 666 -1.26 10.27 -8.82
N THR A 667 -0.35 10.99 -9.47
CA THR A 667 0.49 10.44 -10.54
C THR A 667 1.93 10.92 -10.38
N ALA A 668 2.45 10.80 -9.17
CA ALA A 668 3.77 11.28 -8.77
C ALA A 668 4.91 10.53 -9.46
N ASP A 669 4.66 9.31 -9.96
CA ASP A 669 5.54 8.49 -10.78
C ASP A 669 4.76 7.79 -11.92
N ASP A 670 5.48 7.08 -12.78
CA ASP A 670 4.91 6.43 -13.96
C ASP A 670 3.93 5.31 -13.62
N ILE A 671 2.88 5.17 -14.44
CA ILE A 671 1.85 4.13 -14.30
C ILE A 671 1.64 3.48 -15.67
N GLN A 672 1.90 2.19 -15.79
CA GLN A 672 1.97 1.54 -17.10
C GLN A 672 1.42 0.12 -17.16
N ASP A 673 1.07 -0.31 -18.36
CA ASP A 673 0.70 -1.69 -18.68
C ASP A 673 -0.58 -2.14 -17.94
N LEU A 674 -1.70 -1.51 -18.30
CA LEU A 674 -3.02 -1.75 -17.71
C LEU A 674 -3.98 -2.34 -18.75
N TYR A 675 -4.55 -3.48 -18.41
CA TYR A 675 -5.51 -4.20 -19.24
C TYR A 675 -6.80 -4.33 -18.45
N VAL A 676 -7.85 -3.68 -18.96
CA VAL A 676 -9.17 -3.62 -18.35
C VAL A 676 -10.14 -4.24 -19.34
N ASP A 677 -10.83 -5.32 -18.99
CA ASP A 677 -11.79 -5.97 -19.91
C ASP A 677 -13.16 -6.20 -19.22
N ASN A 678 -14.24 -6.10 -19.99
CA ASN A 678 -15.62 -6.39 -19.55
C ASN A 678 -16.08 -5.53 -18.35
N ILE A 679 -16.20 -4.22 -18.54
CA ILE A 679 -16.75 -3.33 -17.51
C ILE A 679 -18.23 -3.00 -17.75
N TYR A 680 -18.97 -2.76 -16.66
CA TYR A 680 -20.37 -2.35 -16.70
C TYR A 680 -20.62 -1.21 -15.69
N VAL A 681 -20.67 0.03 -16.18
CA VAL A 681 -20.97 1.20 -15.34
C VAL A 681 -22.48 1.33 -15.18
N LEU A 682 -22.97 1.18 -13.96
CA LEU A 682 -24.39 1.35 -13.61
C LEU A 682 -24.78 2.83 -13.48
N GLY A 683 -23.82 3.68 -13.13
CA GLY A 683 -23.99 5.13 -13.02
C GLY A 683 -22.70 5.76 -12.47
N ALA A 684 -22.33 6.93 -13.00
CA ALA A 684 -21.13 7.65 -12.63
C ALA A 684 -21.34 9.18 -12.71
N ASN A 685 -21.26 9.91 -11.59
CA ASN A 685 -21.44 11.38 -11.61
C ASN A 685 -20.17 12.15 -12.02
N LYS A 686 -19.00 11.50 -12.06
CA LYS A 686 -17.76 12.06 -12.62
C LYS A 686 -17.44 11.44 -13.98
N ALA A 687 -16.92 10.21 -14.04
CA ALA A 687 -16.64 9.55 -15.31
C ALA A 687 -16.75 8.02 -15.25
N GLY A 688 -16.92 7.36 -16.40
CA GLY A 688 -16.96 5.89 -16.45
C GLY A 688 -15.55 5.32 -16.36
N PHE A 689 -14.71 5.73 -17.31
CA PHE A 689 -13.31 5.34 -17.42
C PHE A 689 -12.44 6.60 -17.53
N SER A 690 -11.52 6.78 -16.60
CA SER A 690 -10.79 8.03 -16.44
C SER A 690 -9.28 7.85 -16.29
N ILE A 691 -8.52 8.78 -16.85
CA ILE A 691 -7.07 8.89 -16.74
C ILE A 691 -6.75 10.36 -16.47
N SER A 692 -6.15 10.66 -15.32
CA SER A 692 -5.78 12.04 -14.98
C SER A 692 -4.34 12.08 -14.47
N THR A 693 -3.41 12.55 -15.32
CA THR A 693 -2.02 12.80 -14.90
C THR A 693 -1.87 14.26 -14.50
N ASN A 694 -1.61 14.47 -13.21
CA ASN A 694 -1.56 15.80 -12.61
C ASN A 694 -0.17 16.14 -12.07
N ASP A 695 0.63 15.12 -11.71
CA ASP A 695 1.87 15.30 -10.96
C ASP A 695 3.15 15.01 -11.78
N GLY A 696 3.00 14.81 -13.09
CA GLY A 696 4.12 14.66 -14.01
C GLY A 696 4.43 13.22 -14.45
N GLY A 697 3.78 12.21 -13.88
CA GLY A 697 3.98 10.81 -14.26
C GLY A 697 3.59 10.50 -15.71
N HIS A 698 4.27 9.50 -16.29
CA HIS A 698 3.95 8.95 -17.60
C HIS A 698 2.95 7.80 -17.47
N ILE A 699 1.72 8.04 -17.93
CA ILE A 699 0.69 7.02 -18.09
C ILE A 699 0.86 6.40 -19.48
N LYS A 700 1.10 5.08 -19.58
CA LYS A 700 1.18 4.44 -20.90
C LYS A 700 0.68 3.01 -20.96
N ASN A 701 0.28 2.59 -22.17
CA ASN A 701 -0.16 1.22 -22.46
C ASN A 701 -1.41 0.86 -21.65
N VAL A 702 -2.52 1.55 -21.93
CA VAL A 702 -3.81 1.31 -21.27
C VAL A 702 -4.80 0.81 -22.31
N TYR A 703 -5.41 -0.34 -22.02
CA TYR A 703 -6.31 -1.00 -22.95
C TYR A 703 -7.65 -1.31 -22.28
N LEU A 704 -8.75 -0.96 -22.95
CA LEU A 704 -10.11 -1.41 -22.61
C LEU A 704 -10.60 -2.41 -23.65
N ASN A 705 -10.96 -3.62 -23.22
CA ASN A 705 -11.39 -4.76 -24.05
C ASN A 705 -10.33 -5.17 -25.08
N SER A 706 -9.12 -5.41 -24.59
CA SER A 706 -8.04 -6.05 -25.35
C SER A 706 -8.16 -7.57 -25.39
N GLY A 707 -8.84 -8.16 -24.39
CA GLY A 707 -8.92 -9.61 -24.18
C GLY A 707 -7.65 -10.19 -23.56
N LYS A 708 -6.75 -9.36 -23.05
CA LYS A 708 -5.52 -9.84 -22.41
C LYS A 708 -5.79 -10.46 -21.04
N THR A 709 -6.83 -10.00 -20.33
CA THR A 709 -7.24 -10.60 -19.05
C THR A 709 -8.05 -11.89 -19.22
N GLY A 710 -8.37 -12.24 -20.47
CA GLY A 710 -9.09 -13.45 -20.88
C GLY A 710 -10.16 -13.13 -21.93
N THR A 711 -11.04 -14.10 -22.20
CA THR A 711 -12.04 -13.96 -23.28
C THR A 711 -12.99 -12.78 -23.01
N ILE A 712 -13.09 -11.88 -23.99
CA ILE A 712 -14.12 -10.83 -24.02
C ILE A 712 -15.45 -11.51 -24.31
N HIS A 713 -16.34 -11.54 -23.33
CA HIS A 713 -17.64 -12.22 -23.43
C HIS A 713 -18.79 -11.25 -23.70
N SER A 714 -18.58 -9.96 -23.44
CA SER A 714 -19.51 -8.88 -23.77
C SER A 714 -18.75 -7.61 -24.15
N ARG A 715 -19.43 -6.72 -24.89
CA ARG A 715 -19.02 -5.32 -24.97
C ARG A 715 -19.06 -4.71 -23.57
N SER A 716 -18.21 -3.72 -23.32
CA SER A 716 -18.35 -2.93 -22.09
C SER A 716 -19.54 -1.98 -22.21
N VAL A 717 -20.17 -1.69 -21.08
CA VAL A 717 -21.40 -0.87 -21.04
C VAL A 717 -21.21 0.31 -20.09
N MET A 718 -21.68 1.48 -20.47
CA MET A 718 -21.75 2.65 -19.58
C MET A 718 -23.13 3.31 -19.65
N HIS A 719 -23.85 3.25 -18.53
CA HIS A 719 -25.11 3.96 -18.33
C HIS A 719 -24.92 5.13 -17.38
N ARG A 720 -25.77 6.16 -17.49
CA ARG A 720 -25.94 7.20 -16.44
C ARG A 720 -24.60 7.79 -16.00
N THR A 721 -23.73 7.98 -16.98
CA THR A 721 -22.34 8.36 -16.80
C THR A 721 -22.14 9.76 -17.35
N ARG A 722 -21.75 10.71 -16.50
CA ARG A 722 -21.58 12.12 -16.88
C ARG A 722 -20.56 12.28 -18.01
N ALA A 723 -19.32 11.84 -17.80
CA ALA A 723 -18.28 11.80 -18.83
C ALA A 723 -17.89 10.34 -19.06
N PRO A 724 -18.34 9.68 -20.14
CA PRO A 724 -18.00 8.26 -20.37
C PRO A 724 -16.50 8.01 -20.34
N PHE A 725 -15.73 8.90 -20.99
CA PHE A 725 -14.28 8.92 -20.94
C PHE A 725 -13.79 10.31 -20.48
N PHE A 726 -12.83 10.32 -19.55
CA PHE A 726 -12.15 11.54 -19.12
C PHE A 726 -10.64 11.30 -19.08
N ILE A 727 -9.93 11.74 -20.12
CA ILE A 727 -8.47 11.65 -20.21
C ILE A 727 -7.93 13.08 -20.13
N SER A 728 -7.16 13.40 -19.10
CA SER A 728 -6.67 14.75 -18.87
C SER A 728 -5.22 14.82 -18.40
N ILE A 729 -4.54 15.88 -18.80
CA ILE A 729 -3.27 16.32 -18.21
C ILE A 729 -3.52 17.64 -17.46
N SER A 730 -2.87 17.82 -16.30
CA SER A 730 -2.81 19.11 -15.61
C SER A 730 -1.41 19.44 -15.10
N ASN A 731 -1.23 20.65 -14.58
CA ASN A 731 0.04 21.14 -14.01
C ASN A 731 -0.04 21.25 -12.48
N ARG A 732 -0.42 20.17 -11.77
CA ARG A 732 -0.47 20.14 -10.29
C ARG A 732 0.92 19.89 -9.68
N GLY A 733 1.70 18.98 -10.27
CA GLY A 733 3.11 18.72 -9.91
C GLY A 733 3.35 18.41 -8.44
N ARG A 734 2.44 17.65 -7.79
CA ARG A 734 2.53 17.34 -6.37
C ARG A 734 3.52 16.20 -6.12
N VAL A 735 4.81 16.53 -6.25
CA VAL A 735 5.94 15.60 -6.04
C VAL A 735 6.98 16.20 -5.10
N LEU A 736 7.86 15.36 -4.54
CA LEU A 736 9.04 15.80 -3.81
C LEU A 736 9.91 16.71 -4.70
N GLY A 737 10.43 17.80 -4.14
CA GLY A 737 11.26 18.76 -4.87
C GLY A 737 10.51 19.71 -5.80
N ALA A 738 9.17 19.64 -5.89
CA ALA A 738 8.39 20.55 -6.72
C ALA A 738 8.30 21.95 -6.11
N ASP A 739 8.30 22.96 -6.98
CA ASP A 739 8.19 24.38 -6.68
C ASP A 739 7.11 25.02 -7.57
N VAL A 740 6.49 26.09 -7.06
CA VAL A 740 5.38 26.78 -7.71
C VAL A 740 5.56 28.30 -7.65
N ALA A 741 5.07 28.99 -8.68
CA ALA A 741 5.01 30.45 -8.69
C ALA A 741 3.63 30.93 -9.15
N SER A 742 3.19 32.08 -8.61
CA SER A 742 1.91 32.69 -8.97
C SER A 742 2.06 33.51 -10.25
N PHE A 743 1.14 33.32 -11.19
CA PHE A 743 1.05 34.09 -12.42
C PHE A 743 -0.36 34.65 -12.60
N THR A 744 -0.43 35.82 -13.24
CA THR A 744 -1.69 36.42 -13.72
C THR A 744 -1.67 36.40 -15.24
N PHE A 745 -2.70 35.84 -15.87
CA PHE A 745 -2.80 35.78 -17.32
C PHE A 745 -4.25 35.82 -17.79
N THR A 746 -4.45 36.25 -19.05
CA THR A 746 -5.79 36.23 -19.66
C THR A 746 -6.00 34.95 -20.44
N GLU A 747 -7.10 34.26 -20.19
CA GLU A 747 -7.55 33.11 -20.95
C GLU A 747 -9.04 33.31 -21.29
N ASN A 748 -9.36 33.28 -22.59
CA ASN A 748 -10.74 33.45 -23.09
C ASN A 748 -11.44 34.71 -22.57
N GLY A 749 -10.71 35.83 -22.53
CA GLY A 749 -11.22 37.10 -22.03
C GLY A 749 -11.42 37.16 -20.51
N SER A 750 -11.08 36.10 -19.77
CA SER A 750 -11.10 36.05 -18.31
C SER A 750 -9.69 36.16 -17.74
N VAL A 751 -9.52 36.97 -16.70
CA VAL A 751 -8.24 37.05 -15.97
C VAL A 751 -8.16 35.90 -14.99
N ARG A 752 -7.10 35.09 -15.09
CA ARG A 752 -6.76 34.00 -14.16
C ARG A 752 -5.58 34.42 -13.31
N LYS A 753 -5.62 34.06 -12.02
CA LYS A 753 -4.50 34.18 -11.09
C LYS A 753 -4.28 32.84 -10.42
N GLU A 754 -3.22 32.15 -10.81
CA GLU A 754 -3.00 30.75 -10.44
C GLU A 754 -1.52 30.44 -10.25
N LEU A 755 -1.26 29.38 -9.49
CA LEU A 755 0.05 28.75 -9.36
C LEU A 755 0.33 27.92 -10.61
N LEU A 756 1.57 28.01 -11.09
CA LEU A 756 2.15 27.10 -12.06
C LEU A 756 3.35 26.41 -11.43
N VAL A 757 3.49 25.12 -11.67
CA VAL A 757 4.65 24.32 -11.28
C VAL A 757 5.78 24.65 -12.25
N THR A 758 6.91 25.10 -11.69
CA THR A 758 7.98 25.71 -12.49
C THR A 758 9.14 24.77 -12.77
N ASN A 759 9.27 23.69 -11.99
CA ASN A 759 10.49 22.87 -11.94
C ASN A 759 10.23 21.34 -11.97
N SER A 760 9.04 20.92 -12.38
CA SER A 760 8.68 19.52 -12.63
C SER A 760 7.94 19.44 -13.97
N ASP A 761 8.15 18.37 -14.74
CA ASP A 761 7.50 18.28 -16.05
C ASP A 761 5.99 18.11 -15.96
N ILE A 762 5.30 18.54 -17.02
CA ILE A 762 3.91 18.16 -17.29
C ILE A 762 3.84 16.64 -17.51
N GLY A 763 2.75 16.03 -17.05
CA GLY A 763 2.49 14.60 -17.21
C GLY A 763 2.44 14.17 -18.68
N GLN A 764 2.58 12.86 -18.92
CA GLN A 764 2.50 12.27 -20.25
C GLN A 764 1.42 11.20 -20.27
N VAL A 765 0.63 11.14 -21.33
CA VAL A 765 -0.34 10.06 -21.58
C VAL A 765 -0.10 9.53 -22.97
N GLU A 766 0.11 8.23 -23.10
CA GLU A 766 0.48 7.60 -24.36
C GLU A 766 -0.12 6.21 -24.56
N ASN A 767 -0.52 5.89 -25.79
CA ASN A 767 -0.94 4.54 -26.18
C ASN A 767 -2.15 4.04 -25.36
N ILE A 768 -3.28 4.69 -25.60
CA ILE A 768 -4.57 4.35 -25.00
C ILE A 768 -5.44 3.76 -26.10
N VAL A 769 -5.91 2.53 -25.92
CA VAL A 769 -6.74 1.82 -26.90
C VAL A 769 -8.03 1.36 -26.24
N ILE A 770 -9.15 1.87 -26.73
CA ILE A 770 -10.48 1.55 -26.25
C ILE A 770 -11.24 0.83 -27.35
N CYS A 771 -11.77 -0.36 -27.06
CA CYS A 771 -12.49 -1.18 -28.03
C CYS A 771 -13.87 -1.61 -27.50
N GLY A 772 -14.89 -1.62 -28.35
CA GLY A 772 -16.14 -2.34 -28.08
C GLY A 772 -16.91 -1.87 -26.84
N VAL A 773 -17.39 -0.62 -26.86
CA VAL A 773 -18.11 -0.01 -25.73
C VAL A 773 -19.47 0.52 -26.20
N ASP A 774 -20.53 0.20 -25.46
CA ASP A 774 -21.88 0.75 -25.64
C ASP A 774 -22.19 1.74 -24.52
N ILE A 775 -22.58 2.95 -24.90
CA ILE A 775 -22.76 4.07 -23.98
C ILE A 775 -24.12 4.69 -24.28
N ASP A 776 -24.95 4.81 -23.26
CA ASP A 776 -26.20 5.55 -23.31
C ASP A 776 -26.46 6.30 -21.98
N GLU A 777 -27.56 7.05 -21.92
CA GLU A 777 -27.95 7.81 -20.73
C GLU A 777 -26.80 8.69 -20.21
N VAL A 778 -26.18 9.46 -21.11
CA VAL A 778 -24.99 10.28 -20.78
C VAL A 778 -25.37 11.50 -19.96
N TYR A 779 -25.41 11.33 -18.65
CA TYR A 779 -25.61 12.35 -17.61
C TYR A 779 -25.15 11.78 -16.26
N GLY A 780 -24.89 12.62 -15.26
CA GLY A 780 -24.59 12.15 -13.90
C GLY A 780 -25.83 11.55 -13.23
N GLY A 781 -25.96 10.22 -13.25
CA GLY A 781 -27.14 9.51 -12.74
C GLY A 781 -26.83 8.42 -11.70
N SER A 782 -25.70 8.50 -11.00
CA SER A 782 -25.38 7.58 -9.90
C SER A 782 -26.39 7.70 -8.74
N SER A 783 -26.64 6.56 -8.10
CA SER A 783 -27.56 6.43 -6.97
C SER A 783 -26.97 6.91 -5.64
N PHE A 784 -25.72 7.38 -5.59
CA PHE A 784 -25.03 7.73 -4.35
C PHE A 784 -25.79 8.73 -3.45
N ARG A 785 -26.47 9.73 -4.05
CA ARG A 785 -27.16 10.80 -3.32
C ARG A 785 -28.69 10.69 -3.33
N GLY A 786 -29.27 9.63 -3.86
CA GLY A 786 -30.71 9.59 -4.09
C GLY A 786 -31.25 8.21 -4.44
N ASP A 787 -32.42 8.23 -5.08
CA ASP A 787 -33.08 7.01 -5.53
C ASP A 787 -32.25 6.29 -6.59
N ARG A 788 -32.36 4.96 -6.61
CA ARG A 788 -31.62 4.14 -7.55
C ARG A 788 -32.04 4.47 -8.99
N TRP A 789 -31.11 5.06 -9.72
CA TRP A 789 -31.23 5.54 -11.11
C TRP A 789 -32.42 6.45 -11.39
N LYS A 790 -32.41 7.63 -10.74
CA LYS A 790 -33.30 8.74 -11.09
C LYS A 790 -33.28 8.97 -12.61
N ALA A 791 -34.45 8.93 -13.24
CA ALA A 791 -34.62 9.23 -14.65
C ALA A 791 -34.14 10.64 -14.98
N TYR A 792 -33.62 10.81 -16.20
CA TYR A 792 -33.23 12.13 -16.70
C TYR A 792 -34.43 13.08 -16.75
N ASP A 793 -34.29 14.25 -16.11
CA ASP A 793 -35.30 15.31 -16.08
C ASP A 793 -34.71 16.68 -16.47
N GLY A 794 -33.47 16.69 -16.99
CA GLY A 794 -32.73 17.89 -17.35
C GLY A 794 -32.05 18.59 -16.17
N SER A 795 -32.19 18.09 -14.93
CA SER A 795 -31.49 18.66 -13.78
C SER A 795 -30.08 18.10 -13.59
N GLN A 796 -29.75 17.00 -14.27
CA GLN A 796 -28.48 16.31 -14.13
C GLN A 796 -27.37 17.00 -14.92
N ASN A 797 -26.15 16.94 -14.42
CA ASN A 797 -25.00 17.44 -15.16
C ASN A 797 -24.66 16.49 -16.30
N GLU A 798 -24.34 17.05 -17.45
CA GLU A 798 -23.91 16.33 -18.64
C GLU A 798 -22.45 16.67 -18.96
N ALA A 799 -21.80 15.81 -19.74
CA ALA A 799 -20.52 16.07 -20.38
C ALA A 799 -20.40 15.18 -21.63
N THR A 800 -19.37 15.47 -22.43
CA THR A 800 -18.96 14.63 -23.57
C THR A 800 -17.78 13.75 -23.14
N PRO A 801 -17.44 12.67 -23.87
CA PRO A 801 -16.09 12.11 -23.88
C PRO A 801 -15.01 13.17 -24.10
N ILE A 802 -14.10 13.31 -23.13
CA ILE A 802 -13.08 14.36 -23.06
C ILE A 802 -11.68 13.76 -23.14
N ILE A 803 -10.86 14.27 -24.06
CA ILE A 803 -9.43 13.98 -24.17
C ILE A 803 -8.69 15.32 -24.21
N ALA A 804 -8.16 15.77 -23.08
CA ALA A 804 -7.57 17.09 -22.93
C ALA A 804 -6.12 17.02 -22.44
N GLY A 805 -5.16 17.29 -23.33
CA GLY A 805 -3.81 17.64 -22.92
C GLY A 805 -3.78 19.02 -22.23
N PHE A 806 -2.58 19.49 -21.92
CA PHE A 806 -2.40 20.75 -21.20
C PHE A 806 -1.43 21.66 -21.93
N LYS A 807 -1.74 22.95 -21.99
CA LYS A 807 -0.83 23.99 -22.49
C LYS A 807 -0.58 25.04 -21.40
N LEU A 808 0.68 25.38 -21.17
CA LEU A 808 1.02 26.56 -20.37
C LEU A 808 0.49 27.84 -21.04
N PRO A 809 0.24 28.93 -20.28
CA PRO A 809 -0.14 30.18 -20.91
C PRO A 809 1.00 30.72 -21.77
N ASP A 810 0.66 31.20 -22.97
CA ASP A 810 1.62 31.86 -23.86
C ASP A 810 2.21 33.12 -23.21
N THR A 811 3.46 33.46 -23.49
CA THR A 811 4.14 34.57 -22.81
C THR A 811 3.46 35.92 -23.02
N GLU A 812 2.76 36.11 -24.13
CA GLU A 812 2.10 37.36 -24.51
C GLU A 812 0.85 37.65 -23.68
N VAL A 813 0.25 36.61 -23.08
CA VAL A 813 -0.98 36.76 -22.28
C VAL A 813 -0.72 36.80 -20.77
N VAL A 814 0.54 36.61 -20.35
CA VAL A 814 0.98 36.64 -18.95
C VAL A 814 1.47 38.04 -18.58
N GLU A 815 0.97 38.61 -17.47
CA GLU A 815 1.48 39.88 -16.94
C GLU A 815 2.98 39.75 -16.59
N GLY A 816 3.82 40.57 -17.22
CA GLY A 816 5.27 40.54 -17.04
C GLY A 816 6.00 39.43 -17.82
N GLY A 817 5.28 38.65 -18.62
CA GLY A 817 5.81 37.53 -19.41
C GLY A 817 5.99 36.23 -18.61
N LEU A 818 6.08 35.10 -19.31
CA LEU A 818 6.36 33.81 -18.70
C LEU A 818 7.85 33.70 -18.39
N THR A 819 8.20 33.55 -17.11
CA THR A 819 9.59 33.67 -16.63
C THR A 819 10.34 32.34 -16.48
N PHE A 820 9.75 31.23 -16.90
CA PHE A 820 10.35 29.89 -16.77
C PHE A 820 10.12 29.03 -18.00
N CYS A 821 10.93 27.97 -18.12
CA CYS A 821 10.70 26.82 -19.00
C CYS A 821 10.68 25.56 -18.14
N LEU A 822 9.83 24.60 -18.49
CA LEU A 822 9.83 23.31 -17.80
C LEU A 822 11.14 22.55 -18.04
N PRO A 823 11.54 21.62 -17.14
CA PRO A 823 12.82 20.92 -17.25
C PRO A 823 13.00 20.18 -18.58
N ASN A 824 11.95 19.57 -19.11
CA ASN A 824 11.95 18.92 -20.42
C ASN A 824 11.83 19.88 -21.64
N GLY A 825 11.75 21.19 -21.40
CA GLY A 825 11.58 22.23 -22.42
C GLY A 825 10.20 22.27 -23.09
N GLN A 826 9.24 21.45 -22.65
CA GLN A 826 7.90 21.42 -23.25
C GLN A 826 7.04 22.56 -22.72
N HIS A 827 6.24 23.14 -23.62
CA HIS A 827 5.20 24.12 -23.27
C HIS A 827 3.79 23.51 -23.31
N THR A 828 3.64 22.39 -24.01
CA THR A 828 2.38 21.66 -24.19
C THR A 828 2.61 20.19 -23.89
N GLY A 829 1.85 19.66 -22.93
CA GLY A 829 1.70 18.23 -22.68
C GLY A 829 0.68 17.65 -23.65
N TYR A 830 1.14 17.19 -24.80
CA TYR A 830 0.28 16.50 -25.76
C TYR A 830 -0.02 15.07 -25.27
N ILE A 831 -1.30 14.68 -25.30
CA ILE A 831 -1.69 13.28 -25.19
C ILE A 831 -1.36 12.58 -26.52
N LYS A 832 -0.78 11.39 -26.48
CA LYS A 832 -0.29 10.69 -27.69
C LYS A 832 -0.99 9.37 -27.92
N ASN A 833 -1.31 9.06 -29.18
CA ASN A 833 -1.80 7.76 -29.62
C ASN A 833 -3.01 7.28 -28.78
N VAL A 834 -4.14 7.99 -28.92
CA VAL A 834 -5.41 7.61 -28.28
C VAL A 834 -6.36 7.15 -29.36
N GLN A 835 -6.90 5.95 -29.18
CA GLN A 835 -7.70 5.29 -30.19
C GLN A 835 -9.00 4.75 -29.58
N PHE A 836 -10.11 5.02 -30.26
CA PHE A 836 -11.40 4.42 -29.98
C PHE A 836 -11.85 3.64 -31.20
N HIS A 837 -12.15 2.36 -30.97
CA HIS A 837 -12.60 1.41 -31.99
C HIS A 837 -13.96 0.86 -31.57
N ASP A 838 -14.94 0.90 -32.48
CA ASP A 838 -16.24 0.27 -32.26
C ASP A 838 -16.92 0.75 -30.95
N VAL A 839 -17.07 2.07 -30.81
CA VAL A 839 -17.75 2.72 -29.68
C VAL A 839 -19.09 3.29 -30.13
N ASN A 840 -20.17 2.89 -29.45
CA ASN A 840 -21.52 3.40 -29.67
C ASN A 840 -21.89 4.38 -28.55
N LEU A 841 -22.27 5.59 -28.92
CA LEU A 841 -22.60 6.69 -28.00
C LEU A 841 -23.98 7.26 -28.31
N LEU A 842 -24.89 7.19 -27.33
CA LEU A 842 -26.20 7.83 -27.36
C LEU A 842 -26.31 8.85 -26.22
N VAL A 843 -26.28 10.14 -26.53
CA VAL A 843 -26.42 11.22 -25.55
C VAL A 843 -27.85 11.76 -25.45
N LYS A 844 -28.16 12.56 -24.44
CA LYS A 844 -29.46 13.23 -24.32
C LYS A 844 -29.66 14.32 -25.38
N GLY A 845 -28.62 15.12 -25.65
CA GLY A 845 -28.68 16.21 -26.62
C GLY A 845 -29.45 17.42 -26.08
N GLY A 846 -29.87 18.33 -26.96
CA GLY A 846 -30.68 19.49 -26.58
C GLY A 846 -29.89 20.74 -26.17
N HIS A 847 -28.56 20.74 -26.33
CA HIS A 847 -27.77 21.95 -26.13
C HIS A 847 -28.04 23.00 -27.22
N PRO A 848 -27.98 24.30 -26.88
CA PRO A 848 -28.18 25.38 -27.83
C PRO A 848 -27.00 25.51 -28.80
N THR A 849 -27.19 26.21 -29.93
CA THR A 849 -26.16 26.32 -31.00
C THR A 849 -24.94 27.13 -30.56
N GLU A 850 -25.11 28.02 -29.61
CA GLU A 850 -24.06 28.87 -29.02
C GLU A 850 -23.02 28.05 -28.27
N ASP A 851 -23.41 26.90 -27.68
CA ASP A 851 -22.49 26.01 -26.98
C ASP A 851 -21.44 25.40 -27.93
N ALA A 852 -21.69 25.40 -29.25
CA ALA A 852 -20.71 24.98 -30.25
C ALA A 852 -19.46 25.89 -30.31
N GLU A 853 -19.58 27.11 -29.80
CA GLU A 853 -18.49 28.10 -29.71
C GLU A 853 -17.83 28.10 -28.32
N ALA A 854 -18.23 27.18 -27.42
CA ALA A 854 -17.63 27.06 -26.10
C ALA A 854 -16.12 26.77 -26.19
N TYR A 855 -15.35 27.46 -25.36
CA TYR A 855 -13.91 27.26 -25.22
C TYR A 855 -13.59 26.83 -23.78
N PRO A 856 -13.49 25.52 -23.51
CA PRO A 856 -13.10 25.00 -22.21
C PRO A 856 -11.75 25.59 -21.72
N PRO A 857 -11.58 25.92 -20.44
CA PRO A 857 -10.30 26.43 -19.90
C PRO A 857 -9.22 25.32 -19.80
N GLU A 858 -7.96 25.70 -19.59
CA GLU A 858 -6.89 24.78 -19.19
C GLU A 858 -6.97 24.38 -17.71
N ILE A 859 -6.54 23.15 -17.39
CA ILE A 859 -6.57 22.59 -16.02
C ILE A 859 -5.25 22.89 -15.30
N GLY A 860 -5.25 23.92 -14.44
CA GLY A 860 -4.10 24.34 -13.62
C GLY A 860 -4.02 23.66 -12.24
N VAL A 861 -3.13 24.15 -11.37
CA VAL A 861 -2.98 23.67 -9.99
C VAL A 861 -4.32 23.67 -9.25
N GLY A 862 -4.62 22.59 -8.53
CA GLY A 862 -5.85 22.47 -7.74
C GLY A 862 -7.12 22.20 -8.55
N ARG A 863 -7.02 22.03 -9.87
CA ARG A 863 -8.12 21.65 -10.77
C ARG A 863 -7.77 20.32 -11.42
N TYR A 864 -8.76 19.45 -11.58
CA TYR A 864 -8.59 18.12 -12.20
C TYR A 864 -9.93 17.37 -12.38
N ASN A 865 -11.08 18.05 -12.22
CA ASN A 865 -12.39 17.44 -12.34
C ASN A 865 -13.05 17.80 -13.67
N VAL A 866 -13.96 16.94 -14.16
CA VAL A 866 -14.76 17.18 -15.37
C VAL A 866 -15.43 18.57 -15.36
N GLY A 867 -15.94 19.00 -14.21
CA GLY A 867 -16.60 20.30 -14.06
C GLY A 867 -15.68 21.52 -14.19
N ASP A 868 -14.36 21.34 -14.13
CA ASP A 868 -13.40 22.43 -14.32
C ASP A 868 -13.34 22.86 -15.80
N LEU A 869 -13.64 21.95 -16.73
CA LEU A 869 -13.65 22.18 -18.17
C LEU A 869 -14.94 22.82 -18.70
N LYS A 870 -15.92 23.09 -17.83
CA LYS A 870 -17.20 23.74 -18.17
C LYS A 870 -17.94 23.01 -19.30
N ILE A 871 -18.54 23.74 -20.24
CA ILE A 871 -19.29 23.19 -21.37
C ILE A 871 -18.30 22.88 -22.50
N GLN A 872 -18.41 21.68 -23.09
CA GLN A 872 -17.63 21.30 -24.26
C GLN A 872 -18.39 21.62 -25.56
N PRO A 873 -17.68 21.99 -26.64
CA PRO A 873 -18.27 22.36 -27.93
C PRO A 873 -18.77 21.17 -28.77
N SER A 874 -18.71 19.96 -28.24
CA SER A 874 -19.25 18.76 -28.87
C SER A 874 -20.20 18.01 -27.94
N PHE A 875 -21.14 17.29 -28.53
CA PHE A 875 -21.97 16.33 -27.82
C PHE A 875 -21.41 14.89 -27.88
N GLY A 876 -20.46 14.61 -28.79
CA GLY A 876 -19.89 13.27 -28.98
C GLY A 876 -18.44 13.11 -28.47
N PHE A 877 -17.43 13.64 -29.15
CA PHE A 877 -16.03 13.60 -28.66
C PHE A 877 -15.40 14.99 -28.69
N TRP A 878 -14.68 15.36 -27.64
CA TRP A 878 -13.85 16.57 -27.62
C TRP A 878 -12.40 16.20 -27.31
N ALA A 879 -11.52 16.45 -28.27
CA ALA A 879 -10.09 16.21 -28.14
C ALA A 879 -9.32 17.53 -28.27
N ARG A 880 -8.47 17.86 -27.28
CA ARG A 880 -7.58 19.02 -27.28
C ARG A 880 -6.14 18.65 -26.94
N HIS A 881 -5.17 19.23 -27.65
CA HIS A 881 -3.73 18.97 -27.46
C HIS A 881 -3.41 17.47 -27.57
N VAL A 882 -3.76 16.86 -28.71
CA VAL A 882 -3.57 15.42 -28.96
C VAL A 882 -2.71 15.18 -30.19
N LYS A 883 -1.83 14.18 -30.16
CA LYS A 883 -1.06 13.69 -31.31
C LYS A 883 -1.44 12.24 -31.60
N GLY A 884 -1.96 11.96 -32.78
CA GLY A 884 -2.44 10.62 -33.14
C GLY A 884 -3.74 10.28 -32.41
N PHE A 885 -4.84 10.93 -32.81
CA PHE A 885 -6.19 10.62 -32.32
C PHE A 885 -6.94 9.77 -33.35
N VAL A 886 -7.48 8.63 -32.96
CA VAL A 886 -8.20 7.72 -33.87
C VAL A 886 -9.62 7.49 -33.39
N LEU A 887 -10.59 7.69 -34.28
CA LEU A 887 -11.94 7.13 -34.16
C LEU A 887 -12.17 6.21 -35.35
N ASP A 888 -12.42 4.92 -35.10
CA ASP A 888 -12.73 3.94 -36.14
C ASP A 888 -14.00 3.15 -35.80
N ASN A 889 -14.92 3.09 -36.76
CA ASN A 889 -16.18 2.34 -36.64
C ASN A 889 -17.03 2.77 -35.42
N CYS A 890 -16.98 4.06 -35.06
CA CYS A 890 -17.77 4.60 -33.94
C CYS A 890 -19.13 5.12 -34.42
N LYS A 891 -20.16 4.99 -33.58
CA LYS A 891 -21.50 5.54 -33.80
C LYS A 891 -21.83 6.60 -32.75
N ILE A 892 -22.33 7.75 -33.19
CA ILE A 892 -22.75 8.86 -32.33
C ILE A 892 -24.21 9.23 -32.65
N ASP A 893 -25.04 9.28 -31.63
CA ASP A 893 -26.47 9.59 -31.68
C ASP A 893 -26.84 10.52 -30.50
N ALA A 894 -27.97 11.22 -30.64
CA ALA A 894 -28.59 12.00 -29.58
C ALA A 894 -30.12 11.79 -29.58
N GLU A 895 -30.71 11.74 -28.39
CA GLU A 895 -32.17 11.66 -28.22
C GLU A 895 -32.88 12.93 -28.71
N GLN A 896 -32.27 14.09 -28.44
CA GLN A 896 -32.72 15.40 -28.90
C GLN A 896 -31.70 16.02 -29.83
N LYS A 897 -32.18 16.87 -30.75
CA LYS A 897 -31.31 17.68 -31.61
C LYS A 897 -30.37 18.53 -30.75
N ASP A 898 -29.08 18.49 -31.04
CA ASP A 898 -28.03 19.19 -30.30
C ASP A 898 -27.37 20.23 -31.21
N GLY A 899 -27.20 21.46 -30.71
CA GLY A 899 -26.63 22.58 -31.44
C GLY A 899 -25.10 22.50 -31.62
N ARG A 900 -24.44 21.56 -30.94
CA ARG A 900 -22.98 21.36 -30.98
C ARG A 900 -22.57 20.39 -32.09
N TYR A 901 -21.25 20.25 -32.27
CA TYR A 901 -20.67 19.30 -33.23
C TYR A 901 -20.66 17.88 -32.65
N ALA A 902 -20.67 16.84 -33.50
CA ALA A 902 -20.52 15.47 -33.01
C ALA A 902 -19.08 15.23 -32.51
N VAL A 903 -18.07 15.72 -33.24
CA VAL A 903 -16.66 15.63 -32.85
C VAL A 903 -15.98 16.99 -33.00
N VAL A 904 -15.20 17.40 -32.00
CA VAL A 904 -14.34 18.59 -32.06
C VAL A 904 -12.89 18.19 -31.78
N LEU A 905 -12.00 18.58 -32.69
CA LEU A 905 -10.56 18.43 -32.59
C LEU A 905 -9.92 19.82 -32.48
N ASP A 906 -9.22 20.10 -31.38
CA ASP A 906 -8.59 21.40 -31.12
C ASP A 906 -7.09 21.25 -30.82
N ASP A 907 -6.22 21.84 -31.65
CA ASP A 907 -4.77 21.60 -31.60
C ASP A 907 -4.44 20.08 -31.60
N VAL A 908 -5.08 19.36 -32.52
CA VAL A 908 -4.83 17.93 -32.75
C VAL A 908 -3.94 17.74 -33.98
N ILE A 909 -2.94 16.88 -33.88
CA ILE A 909 -1.98 16.60 -34.95
C ILE A 909 -2.08 15.13 -35.34
N GLY A 910 -2.31 14.85 -36.62
CA GLY A 910 -2.34 13.48 -37.15
C GLY A 910 -3.58 12.69 -36.70
N ALA A 911 -4.77 13.28 -36.76
CA ALA A 911 -6.01 12.57 -36.43
C ALA A 911 -6.51 11.73 -37.61
N GLU A 912 -7.06 10.54 -37.32
CA GLU A 912 -7.72 9.67 -38.28
C GLU A 912 -9.15 9.36 -37.83
N ILE A 913 -10.13 9.83 -38.59
CA ILE A 913 -11.55 9.52 -38.38
C ILE A 913 -11.99 8.60 -39.52
N LYS A 914 -12.40 7.38 -39.20
CA LYS A 914 -12.76 6.34 -40.18
C LYS A 914 -14.13 5.77 -39.83
N ASN A 915 -14.98 5.59 -40.83
CA ASN A 915 -16.26 4.90 -40.67
C ASN A 915 -17.14 5.48 -39.53
N LEU A 916 -17.03 6.79 -39.29
CA LEU A 916 -17.81 7.48 -38.26
C LEU A 916 -19.28 7.57 -38.70
N GLN A 917 -20.18 7.04 -37.90
CA GLN A 917 -21.62 7.08 -38.14
C GLN A 917 -22.27 8.09 -37.19
N VAL A 918 -22.76 9.20 -37.73
CA VAL A 918 -23.58 10.16 -36.96
C VAL A 918 -25.01 10.08 -37.48
N LYS A 919 -25.98 9.92 -36.59
CA LYS A 919 -27.40 9.83 -37.01
C LYS A 919 -27.87 11.10 -37.69
N GLU A 920 -28.58 10.95 -38.79
CA GLU A 920 -29.14 12.09 -39.52
C GLU A 920 -30.12 12.91 -38.66
N GLY A 921 -30.05 14.24 -38.78
CA GLY A 921 -30.98 15.16 -38.14
C GLY A 921 -30.72 15.48 -36.66
N VAL A 922 -29.71 14.85 -36.04
CA VAL A 922 -29.38 15.12 -34.62
C VAL A 922 -28.56 16.39 -34.40
N THR A 923 -27.97 16.97 -35.44
CA THR A 923 -27.32 18.30 -35.43
C THR A 923 -27.39 18.93 -36.82
N ASP A 924 -27.39 20.26 -36.89
CA ASP A 924 -27.25 21.02 -38.16
C ASP A 924 -25.78 21.36 -38.48
N LYS A 925 -24.85 20.99 -37.60
CA LYS A 925 -23.42 21.23 -37.78
C LYS A 925 -22.77 20.14 -38.62
N GLU A 926 -21.59 20.44 -39.17
CA GLU A 926 -20.72 19.39 -39.72
C GLU A 926 -20.36 18.37 -38.62
N HIS A 927 -20.19 17.10 -39.00
CA HIS A 927 -19.98 16.03 -38.01
C HIS A 927 -18.65 16.19 -37.25
N VAL A 928 -17.59 16.63 -37.92
CA VAL A 928 -16.25 16.78 -37.34
C VAL A 928 -15.77 18.21 -37.55
N LYS A 929 -15.48 18.91 -36.47
CA LYS A 929 -14.91 20.26 -36.48
C LYS A 929 -13.45 20.24 -36.08
N THR A 930 -12.62 21.00 -36.78
CA THR A 930 -11.21 21.17 -36.44
C THR A 930 -10.85 22.62 -36.14
N PHE A 931 -10.14 22.85 -35.04
CA PHE A 931 -9.51 24.12 -34.67
C PHE A 931 -8.01 23.89 -34.53
N ARG A 932 -7.19 24.77 -35.15
CA ARG A 932 -5.72 24.76 -35.00
C ARG A 932 -5.04 23.39 -35.26
N SER A 933 -5.74 22.48 -35.90
CA SER A 933 -5.35 21.08 -36.06
C SER A 933 -4.62 20.88 -37.39
N LYS A 934 -3.76 19.86 -37.46
CA LYS A 934 -2.92 19.56 -38.63
C LYS A 934 -2.98 18.06 -38.95
N ASP A 935 -2.80 17.73 -40.23
CA ASP A 935 -2.72 16.36 -40.72
C ASP A 935 -3.94 15.50 -40.32
N VAL A 936 -5.14 16.10 -40.36
CA VAL A 936 -6.40 15.42 -40.05
C VAL A 936 -6.95 14.72 -41.30
N VAL A 937 -7.22 13.43 -41.17
CA VAL A 937 -7.77 12.57 -42.23
C VAL A 937 -9.14 12.09 -41.81
N ILE A 938 -10.17 12.40 -42.61
CA ILE A 938 -11.56 11.95 -42.42
C ILE A 938 -11.91 11.06 -43.61
N LYS A 939 -12.28 9.81 -43.36
CA LYS A 939 -12.53 8.76 -44.35
C LYS A 939 -13.89 8.11 -44.17
#